data_AF-A0A8J2RHU5-F1
#
_entry.id   AF-A0A8J2RHU5-F1
#
_cell.length_a   1.000
_cell.length_b   1.000
_cell.length_c   1.000
_cell.angle_alpha   90.00
_cell.angle_beta   90.00
_cell.angle_gamma   90.00
#
_symmetry.space_group_name_H-M   'P 1'
#
loop_
_entity.id
_entity.type
_entity.pdbx_description
1 polymer ?
#
loop_
_entity_poly.entity_id
_entity_poly.type
_entity_poly.pdbx_seq_one_letter_code
_entity_poly.pdbx_strand_id
1 'polypeptide(L)'
;MPKATDQQFRYKICSNIRYSNSVLGFYATITTGLCSSLDEIRTRTSFEIQAQAVTDLIERLLPERSNLFDVKVEPGLLEEENGFFQIIKMPENTTVLLRGSTGVMAAWGFHYYLTQLCHCQVSWDADQLDLPVILPEVSIRVSSLDKFRYYQNTCTSSYSFAWWKWPRWEREIDWMAMNGINLPLAFTGQEIIWQRVYLGLGLEQEDLDEHFSGPAFFAWQRMGNFRAWGGPLSDNWQQATLVLQHKILERMRAFGMIPVLPAFAGHVPRAMERVYPNASYTHLTSWLNFEDQYCCPLFLQPTEALFTEIGSRFIKEMILEFGSDHIYNCDVFNEMRPTQTDPVFVSSVATAVFNAMTLTDPDAVWLLMQGWLFKSDPAYWTASLAKALLTSVPQGRMLILDLQAELEPQYIRLESFYGQPFVFCLLHNFGGTLGLNGAIPIISQRVIDARNFPNSTMVGTGLTMEGIDQNYIVYDKMLEMGWRNQVPDLDQWYDEYTVRRYGVNNSAIMSAWRFLQVWYNPHDVISAWDLFITGVMTEPSLTNASNFRHDMVDLTRQSMQEIFHLLYSKLLMVYLEKNSTAIGGIAYKMIDLLQDLDELLQTGSKFLLGKWIADAKSWGLTEGEKMQYEWNARNQITLWGPRGEIRDYATKQWAGVVADYFKPRWEIFIREMQMSLDEKRPFNKKAFDANVFAVVEEPFTLSTKHYSNVAIGDPIMKAMALYDKWRKIYQEDSESLSSKARKLWRGETVTGFKNGQWTHWGNAQHISMFLFFGFTGVMDVLYFYKADLPPDLDYAAAFLAFGIEGFLFGNHLHGRSHMDMMVHMYLFYVIMACTICVVLEARYRENVTIAFARTYFTFLQGTWFYQIGFILYPPGSMAHWDMEDHDQMMIITMIFSWHCAIVAVIMFFVVFVVGKIVKRGSTADDFGRTDIHYQKVAMNGLKGGQSTRPIISNGSTLRQAFDETSEDEV
;
A
#
# COMPACT_ATOMS: atom_id res chain seq x y z
N MET A 1 -50.65 -39.73 -26.35
CA MET A 1 -49.96 -40.07 -25.09
C MET A 1 -49.34 -38.79 -24.52
N PRO A 2 -49.44 -38.55 -23.20
CA PRO A 2 -49.27 -37.24 -22.59
C PRO A 2 -48.02 -37.11 -21.66
N LYS A 3 -47.65 -35.83 -21.42
CA LYS A 3 -47.27 -35.16 -20.15
C LYS A 3 -46.11 -35.63 -19.23
N ALA A 4 -45.37 -34.60 -18.78
CA ALA A 4 -44.75 -34.38 -17.46
C ALA A 4 -43.53 -35.28 -17.13
N THR A 5 -42.45 -34.86 -16.46
CA THR A 5 -42.21 -33.97 -15.31
C THR A 5 -40.69 -33.78 -15.20
N ASP A 6 -40.16 -32.54 -15.10
CA ASP A 6 -38.96 -32.28 -14.25
C ASP A 6 -38.66 -30.78 -13.97
N GLN A 7 -39.70 -29.94 -13.88
CA GLN A 7 -39.57 -28.50 -13.58
C GLN A 7 -40.13 -28.12 -12.20
N GLN A 8 -40.17 -29.08 -11.26
CA GLN A 8 -40.87 -28.90 -9.97
C GLN A 8 -40.10 -29.45 -8.76
N PHE A 9 -38.76 -29.32 -8.72
CA PHE A 9 -37.93 -29.70 -7.56
C PHE A 9 -36.98 -28.59 -7.04
N ARG A 10 -37.30 -27.31 -7.28
CA ARG A 10 -36.65 -26.15 -6.62
C ARG A 10 -37.58 -25.28 -5.77
N TYR A 11 -38.76 -25.79 -5.40
CA TYR A 11 -39.72 -25.10 -4.54
C TYR A 11 -40.12 -25.96 -3.35
N LYS A 12 -39.26 -26.06 -2.32
CA LYS A 12 -39.69 -26.55 -0.99
C LYS A 12 -38.73 -26.33 0.19
N ILE A 13 -38.06 -25.17 0.32
CA ILE A 13 -37.48 -24.76 1.62
C ILE A 13 -37.66 -23.24 1.81
N CYS A 14 -38.90 -22.77 1.88
CA CYS A 14 -39.22 -21.42 2.40
C CYS A 14 -40.64 -21.30 3.01
N SER A 15 -41.38 -22.40 3.23
CA SER A 15 -42.78 -22.31 3.68
C SER A 15 -43.14 -23.13 4.93
N ASN A 16 -42.19 -23.70 5.68
CA ASN A 16 -42.51 -24.58 6.82
C ASN A 16 -41.71 -24.28 8.11
N ILE A 17 -41.50 -23.00 8.44
CA ILE A 17 -41.15 -22.58 9.82
C ILE A 17 -42.01 -21.35 10.19
N ARG A 18 -43.33 -21.53 10.18
CA ARG A 18 -44.27 -20.83 11.07
C ARG A 18 -44.90 -21.92 11.92
N TYR A 19 -44.93 -21.72 13.24
CA TYR A 19 -45.27 -22.68 14.31
C TYR A 19 -44.11 -23.46 14.94
N SER A 20 -43.26 -22.72 15.66
CA SER A 20 -42.75 -23.13 16.98
C SER A 20 -42.31 -21.87 17.73
N ASN A 21 -43.21 -21.33 18.56
CA ASN A 21 -42.89 -20.37 19.61
C ASN A 21 -41.98 -21.11 20.60
N SER A 22 -40.72 -20.74 20.84
CA SER A 22 -40.42 -19.71 21.85
C SER A 22 -38.94 -19.28 21.91
N VAL A 23 -38.11 -19.52 20.88
CA VAL A 23 -36.64 -19.24 20.97
C VAL A 23 -36.04 -18.47 19.76
N LEU A 24 -36.84 -18.17 18.73
CA LEU A 24 -36.36 -17.53 17.48
C LEU A 24 -36.79 -16.06 17.29
N GLY A 25 -37.22 -15.38 18.35
CA GLY A 25 -37.68 -13.98 18.30
C GLY A 25 -36.57 -12.92 18.34
N PHE A 26 -35.30 -13.31 18.50
CA PHE A 26 -34.18 -12.36 18.63
C PHE A 26 -33.27 -12.28 17.39
N TYR A 27 -33.24 -13.30 16.54
CA TYR A 27 -32.35 -13.35 15.37
C TYR A 27 -33.01 -12.89 14.05
N ALA A 28 -34.33 -12.96 13.91
CA ALA A 28 -35.03 -12.56 12.69
C ALA A 28 -35.33 -11.05 12.58
N THR A 29 -35.26 -10.33 13.70
CA THR A 29 -35.50 -8.87 13.76
C THR A 29 -34.24 -8.07 13.40
N ILE A 30 -33.06 -8.69 13.46
CA ILE A 30 -31.77 -8.01 13.22
C ILE A 30 -31.46 -7.96 11.71
N THR A 31 -31.74 -9.02 10.95
CA THR A 31 -31.48 -9.04 9.50
C THR A 31 -32.49 -8.27 8.67
N THR A 32 -33.70 -8.01 9.18
CA THR A 32 -34.75 -7.24 8.47
C THR A 32 -34.67 -5.73 8.74
N GLY A 33 -34.06 -5.29 9.84
CA GLY A 33 -33.85 -3.87 10.15
C GLY A 33 -32.60 -3.25 9.49
N LEU A 34 -31.66 -4.08 9.01
CA LEU A 34 -30.41 -3.63 8.39
C LEU A 34 -30.59 -3.07 6.97
N CYS A 35 -31.64 -3.51 6.26
CA CYS A 35 -31.96 -3.02 4.91
C CYS A 35 -32.87 -1.78 4.94
N SER A 36 -33.81 -1.72 5.90
CA SER A 36 -34.92 -0.75 5.86
C SER A 36 -34.50 0.73 5.94
N SER A 37 -33.43 1.09 6.67
CA SER A 37 -33.01 2.49 6.79
C SER A 37 -32.22 3.02 5.58
N LEU A 38 -31.49 2.14 4.89
CA LEU A 38 -30.77 2.50 3.66
C LEU A 38 -31.68 2.44 2.43
N ASP A 39 -32.80 1.71 2.48
CA ASP A 39 -33.79 1.60 1.39
C ASP A 39 -34.67 2.85 1.23
N GLU A 40 -34.69 3.70 2.26
CA GLU A 40 -35.35 5.02 2.28
C GLU A 40 -34.53 6.09 1.53
N ILE A 41 -33.22 5.89 1.34
CA ILE A 41 -32.36 6.81 0.57
C ILE A 41 -32.58 6.57 -0.92
N ARG A 42 -33.46 7.37 -1.52
CA ARG A 42 -33.78 7.34 -2.95
C ARG A 42 -33.62 8.71 -3.58
N THR A 43 -33.32 8.73 -4.88
CA THR A 43 -33.23 9.95 -5.66
C THR A 43 -34.56 10.71 -5.62
N ARG A 44 -34.52 11.99 -5.25
CA ARG A 44 -35.72 12.86 -5.15
C ARG A 44 -36.11 13.52 -6.46
N THR A 45 -35.25 13.46 -7.48
CA THR A 45 -35.44 14.13 -8.77
C THR A 45 -36.39 13.34 -9.67
N SER A 46 -37.26 14.04 -10.41
CA SER A 46 -38.20 13.41 -11.35
C SER A 46 -37.45 12.68 -12.47
N PHE A 47 -38.03 11.58 -12.94
CA PHE A 47 -37.43 10.73 -13.98
C PHE A 47 -37.26 11.46 -15.32
N GLU A 48 -38.10 12.46 -15.60
CA GLU A 48 -38.02 13.30 -16.80
C GLU A 48 -36.77 14.18 -16.81
N ILE A 49 -36.42 14.80 -15.68
CA ILE A 49 -35.19 15.61 -15.54
C ILE A 49 -33.96 14.71 -15.68
N GLN A 50 -34.01 13.50 -15.11
CA GLN A 50 -32.92 12.53 -15.23
C GLN A 50 -32.71 12.09 -16.68
N ALA A 51 -33.79 11.83 -17.43
CA ALA A 51 -33.69 11.48 -18.84
C ALA A 51 -33.14 12.63 -19.69
N GLN A 52 -33.57 13.87 -19.41
CA GLN A 52 -33.05 15.06 -20.09
C GLN A 52 -31.55 15.27 -19.81
N ALA A 53 -31.11 15.12 -18.55
CA ALA A 53 -29.70 15.28 -18.18
C ALA A 53 -28.79 14.29 -18.92
N VAL A 54 -29.26 13.06 -19.14
CA VAL A 54 -28.54 12.05 -19.93
C VAL A 54 -28.57 12.37 -21.43
N THR A 55 -29.67 12.94 -21.93
CA THR A 55 -29.73 13.41 -23.32
C THR A 55 -28.73 14.54 -23.57
N ASP A 56 -28.67 15.53 -22.67
CA ASP A 56 -27.71 16.63 -22.76
C ASP A 56 -26.26 16.11 -22.66
N LEU A 57 -26.00 15.07 -21.86
CA LEU A 57 -24.71 14.39 -21.79
C LEU A 57 -24.31 13.79 -23.15
N ILE A 58 -25.25 13.09 -23.81
CA ILE A 58 -25.02 12.49 -25.12
C ILE A 58 -24.78 13.58 -26.18
N GLU A 59 -25.51 14.70 -26.12
CA GLU A 59 -25.28 15.85 -27.01
C GLU A 59 -23.90 16.48 -26.82
N ARG A 60 -23.40 16.58 -25.59
CA ARG A 60 -22.05 17.09 -25.30
C ARG A 60 -20.95 16.18 -25.84
N LEU A 61 -21.12 14.86 -25.72
CA LEU A 61 -20.13 13.89 -26.18
C LEU A 61 -20.19 13.64 -27.69
N LEU A 62 -21.40 13.60 -28.26
CA LEU A 62 -21.66 13.23 -29.66
C LEU A 62 -22.63 14.23 -30.33
N PRO A 63 -22.20 15.47 -30.57
CA PRO A 63 -23.08 16.53 -31.07
C PRO A 63 -23.73 16.22 -32.44
N GLU A 64 -23.08 15.42 -33.30
CA GLU A 64 -23.60 15.09 -34.63
C GLU A 64 -24.48 13.81 -34.65
N ARG A 65 -24.42 12.98 -33.61
CA ARG A 65 -25.03 11.64 -33.58
C ARG A 65 -25.95 11.40 -32.38
N SER A 66 -26.25 12.43 -31.59
CA SER A 66 -27.13 12.35 -30.42
C SER A 66 -28.52 11.80 -30.75
N ASN A 67 -29.07 12.17 -31.92
CA ASN A 67 -30.39 11.73 -32.42
C ASN A 67 -30.53 10.20 -32.62
N LEU A 68 -29.42 9.45 -32.55
CA LEU A 68 -29.44 8.00 -32.65
C LEU A 68 -29.76 7.31 -31.31
N PHE A 69 -29.83 8.04 -30.19
CA PHE A 69 -30.07 7.47 -28.87
C PHE A 69 -31.38 8.00 -28.29
N ASP A 70 -32.27 7.08 -27.90
CA ASP A 70 -33.50 7.38 -27.15
C ASP A 70 -33.33 6.92 -25.70
N VAL A 71 -33.55 7.82 -24.74
CA VAL A 71 -33.30 7.56 -23.31
C VAL A 71 -34.62 7.52 -22.54
N LYS A 72 -34.86 6.45 -21.79
CA LYS A 72 -36.01 6.30 -20.90
C LYS A 72 -35.58 5.89 -19.51
N VAL A 73 -36.13 6.55 -18.49
CA VAL A 73 -35.88 6.22 -17.08
C VAL A 73 -37.18 5.71 -16.47
N GLU A 74 -37.17 4.47 -15.98
CA GLU A 74 -38.36 3.80 -15.41
C GLU A 74 -38.00 3.13 -14.07
N PRO A 75 -38.83 3.23 -13.02
CA PRO A 75 -38.57 2.55 -11.75
C PRO A 75 -38.61 1.03 -11.94
N GLY A 76 -37.66 0.33 -11.31
CA GLY A 76 -37.58 -1.12 -11.42
C GLY A 76 -38.70 -1.88 -10.72
N LEU A 77 -38.89 -3.12 -11.15
CA LEU A 77 -39.73 -4.10 -10.45
C LEU A 77 -39.13 -4.36 -9.05
N LEU A 78 -39.98 -4.58 -8.06
CA LEU A 78 -39.66 -4.79 -6.63
C LEU A 78 -38.62 -5.89 -6.34
N GLU A 79 -38.24 -6.72 -7.32
CA GLU A 79 -37.25 -7.79 -7.19
C GLU A 79 -35.81 -7.35 -7.53
N GLU A 80 -35.59 -6.09 -7.96
CA GLU A 80 -34.29 -5.56 -8.42
C GLU A 80 -33.88 -4.28 -7.65
N GLU A 81 -33.68 -4.40 -6.33
CA GLU A 81 -33.38 -3.27 -5.42
C GLU A 81 -32.11 -2.47 -5.74
N ASN A 82 -31.12 -3.07 -6.44
CA ASN A 82 -29.81 -2.43 -6.71
C ASN A 82 -29.74 -1.68 -8.06
N GLY A 83 -30.82 -1.67 -8.83
CA GLY A 83 -30.94 -0.95 -10.11
C GLY A 83 -30.39 -1.69 -11.33
N PHE A 84 -30.89 -1.33 -12.51
CA PHE A 84 -30.54 -1.99 -13.78
C PHE A 84 -30.47 -1.00 -14.94
N PHE A 85 -29.80 -1.43 -16.00
CA PHE A 85 -29.92 -0.83 -17.32
C PHE A 85 -30.23 -1.89 -18.38
N GLN A 86 -30.95 -1.48 -19.41
CA GLN A 86 -31.31 -2.31 -20.56
C GLN A 86 -31.04 -1.53 -21.84
N ILE A 87 -30.35 -2.17 -22.78
CA ILE A 87 -29.99 -1.61 -24.07
C ILE A 87 -30.70 -2.43 -25.14
N ILE A 88 -31.51 -1.78 -25.96
CA ILE A 88 -32.27 -2.41 -27.04
C ILE A 88 -32.01 -1.67 -28.34
N LYS A 89 -31.47 -2.39 -29.33
CA LYS A 89 -31.39 -1.95 -30.72
C LYS A 89 -31.93 -3.07 -31.61
N MET A 90 -33.13 -2.84 -32.15
CA MET A 90 -33.78 -3.77 -33.08
C MET A 90 -33.25 -3.56 -34.51
N PRO A 91 -33.25 -4.60 -35.38
CA PRO A 91 -32.69 -4.51 -36.72
C PRO A 91 -33.35 -3.45 -37.62
N GLU A 92 -34.65 -3.18 -37.40
CA GLU A 92 -35.45 -2.23 -38.18
C GLU A 92 -35.34 -0.77 -37.69
N ASN A 93 -34.80 -0.55 -36.49
CA ASN A 93 -34.72 0.78 -35.89
C ASN A 93 -33.34 1.41 -36.09
N THR A 94 -33.33 2.66 -36.52
CA THR A 94 -32.12 3.49 -36.57
C THR A 94 -31.66 3.97 -35.19
N THR A 95 -32.51 3.86 -34.16
CA THR A 95 -32.24 4.36 -32.81
C THR A 95 -31.93 3.24 -31.80
N VAL A 96 -31.01 3.53 -30.89
CA VAL A 96 -30.67 2.71 -29.72
C VAL A 96 -31.51 3.19 -28.54
N LEU A 97 -32.34 2.31 -28.00
CA LEU A 97 -33.14 2.59 -26.81
C LEU A 97 -32.35 2.21 -25.56
N LEU A 98 -32.07 3.20 -24.72
CA LEU A 98 -31.42 3.07 -23.42
C LEU A 98 -32.47 3.19 -22.32
N ARG A 99 -32.65 2.13 -21.53
CA ARG A 99 -33.51 2.13 -20.36
C ARG A 99 -32.68 2.00 -19.09
N GLY A 100 -32.91 2.84 -18.10
CA GLY A 100 -32.25 2.77 -16.80
C GLY A 100 -33.22 2.94 -15.64
N SER A 101 -32.90 2.36 -14.49
CA SER A 101 -33.67 2.59 -13.26
C SER A 101 -33.49 4.00 -12.69
N THR A 102 -32.35 4.62 -12.97
CA THR A 102 -32.01 6.03 -12.66
C THR A 102 -31.22 6.64 -13.82
N GLY A 103 -31.05 7.96 -13.83
CA GLY A 103 -30.23 8.67 -14.82
C GLY A 103 -28.79 8.15 -14.87
N VAL A 104 -28.16 7.91 -13.72
CA VAL A 104 -26.83 7.28 -13.62
C VAL A 104 -26.81 5.90 -14.30
N MET A 105 -27.82 5.05 -14.10
CA MET A 105 -27.85 3.73 -14.75
C MET A 105 -28.05 3.85 -16.27
N ALA A 106 -28.84 4.82 -16.75
CA ALA A 106 -28.99 5.06 -18.18
C ALA A 106 -27.69 5.56 -18.81
N ALA A 107 -26.96 6.49 -18.15
CA ALA A 107 -25.64 6.95 -18.58
C ALA A 107 -24.60 5.82 -18.57
N TRP A 108 -24.68 4.93 -17.58
CA TRP A 108 -23.83 3.75 -17.52
C TRP A 108 -24.13 2.75 -18.64
N GLY A 109 -25.41 2.55 -18.97
CA GLY A 109 -25.80 1.74 -20.12
C GLY A 109 -25.29 2.31 -21.44
N PHE A 110 -25.30 3.64 -21.58
CA PHE A 110 -24.66 4.32 -22.72
C PHE A 110 -23.15 4.06 -22.76
N HIS A 111 -22.45 4.21 -21.63
CA HIS A 111 -21.03 3.93 -21.55
C HIS A 111 -20.68 2.46 -21.83
N TYR A 112 -21.49 1.52 -21.34
CA TYR A 112 -21.38 0.09 -21.63
C TYR A 112 -21.53 -0.17 -23.13
N TYR A 113 -22.49 0.49 -23.79
CA TYR A 113 -22.68 0.41 -25.24
C TYR A 113 -21.44 0.92 -26.01
N LEU A 114 -20.89 2.05 -25.60
CA LEU A 114 -19.69 2.62 -26.21
C LEU A 114 -18.46 1.71 -26.05
N THR A 115 -18.21 1.23 -24.83
CA THR A 115 -17.00 0.48 -24.51
C THR A 115 -17.01 -0.95 -25.05
N GLN A 116 -18.10 -1.69 -24.84
CA GLN A 116 -18.16 -3.12 -25.15
C GLN A 116 -18.52 -3.40 -26.61
N LEU A 117 -19.29 -2.51 -27.25
CA LEU A 117 -19.82 -2.76 -28.59
C LEU A 117 -19.23 -1.85 -29.66
N CYS A 118 -19.03 -0.56 -29.33
CA CYS A 118 -18.45 0.40 -30.28
C CYS A 118 -16.93 0.51 -30.21
N HIS A 119 -16.29 -0.14 -29.22
CA HIS A 119 -14.85 -0.02 -28.95
C HIS A 119 -14.39 1.44 -28.76
N CYS A 120 -15.22 2.24 -28.09
CA CYS A 120 -14.91 3.62 -27.71
C CYS A 120 -14.55 3.72 -26.22
N GLN A 121 -13.75 4.71 -25.84
CA GLN A 121 -13.40 4.96 -24.44
C GLN A 121 -13.41 6.46 -24.14
N VAL A 122 -13.97 6.81 -22.98
CA VAL A 122 -13.91 8.17 -22.42
C VAL A 122 -13.02 8.14 -21.19
N SER A 123 -11.94 8.91 -21.20
CA SER A 123 -11.02 9.03 -20.06
C SER A 123 -10.66 10.49 -19.74
N TRP A 124 -9.92 10.72 -18.64
CA TRP A 124 -9.59 12.08 -18.21
C TRP A 124 -8.58 12.79 -19.13
N ASP A 125 -7.74 12.02 -19.83
CA ASP A 125 -6.71 12.50 -20.75
C ASP A 125 -7.28 12.89 -22.11
N ALA A 126 -7.88 11.94 -22.81
CA ALA A 126 -8.53 12.13 -24.09
C ALA A 126 -9.56 11.03 -24.37
N ASP A 127 -10.39 11.27 -25.38
CA ASP A 127 -11.55 10.44 -25.68
C ASP A 127 -11.34 9.78 -27.06
N GLN A 128 -11.63 8.48 -27.14
CA GLN A 128 -11.74 7.75 -28.39
C GLN A 128 -13.24 7.56 -28.64
N LEU A 129 -13.78 8.30 -29.61
CA LEU A 129 -15.21 8.32 -29.95
C LEU A 129 -15.47 8.02 -31.43
N ASP A 130 -14.61 7.23 -32.07
CA ASP A 130 -14.80 6.84 -33.48
C ASP A 130 -15.88 5.77 -33.60
N LEU A 131 -17.13 6.21 -33.60
CA LEU A 131 -18.28 5.31 -33.69
C LEU A 131 -18.34 4.61 -35.06
N PRO A 132 -18.62 3.28 -35.08
CA PRO A 132 -18.82 2.56 -36.33
C PRO A 132 -19.98 3.16 -37.13
N VAL A 133 -19.86 3.10 -38.47
CA VAL A 133 -20.87 3.65 -39.39
C VAL A 133 -22.22 2.98 -39.21
N ILE A 134 -22.22 1.68 -38.90
CA ILE A 134 -23.41 0.92 -38.52
C ILE A 134 -23.26 0.54 -37.05
N LEU A 135 -24.16 1.07 -36.23
CA LEU A 135 -24.21 0.77 -34.80
C LEU A 135 -24.49 -0.72 -34.56
N PRO A 136 -23.81 -1.41 -33.62
CA PRO A 136 -24.04 -2.82 -33.34
C PRO A 136 -25.44 -3.11 -32.79
N GLU A 137 -26.03 -4.23 -33.21
CA GLU A 137 -27.31 -4.75 -32.69
C GLU A 137 -27.13 -5.34 -31.29
N VAL A 138 -28.06 -5.05 -30.38
CA VAL A 138 -27.97 -5.52 -29.00
C VAL A 138 -29.34 -5.57 -28.33
N SER A 139 -29.57 -6.62 -27.52
CA SER A 139 -30.68 -6.70 -26.58
C SER A 139 -30.17 -7.32 -25.28
N ILE A 140 -29.61 -6.48 -24.41
CA ILE A 140 -28.99 -6.91 -23.14
C ILE A 140 -29.64 -6.15 -21.98
N ARG A 141 -29.84 -6.84 -20.87
CA ARG A 141 -30.23 -6.27 -19.58
C ARG A 141 -29.17 -6.64 -18.54
N VAL A 142 -28.60 -5.65 -17.86
CA VAL A 142 -27.58 -5.84 -16.83
C VAL A 142 -28.09 -5.21 -15.53
N SER A 143 -28.01 -5.97 -14.44
CA SER A 143 -28.34 -5.51 -13.09
C SER A 143 -27.06 -5.21 -12.32
N SER A 144 -27.06 -4.14 -11.52
CA SER A 144 -25.96 -3.82 -10.61
C SER A 144 -25.93 -4.79 -9.43
N LEU A 145 -24.75 -5.20 -9.00
CA LEU A 145 -24.59 -5.97 -7.75
C LEU A 145 -24.47 -5.04 -6.55
N ASP A 146 -23.88 -3.86 -6.77
CA ASP A 146 -23.59 -2.88 -5.74
C ASP A 146 -24.70 -1.83 -5.64
N LYS A 147 -25.11 -1.51 -4.39
CA LYS A 147 -26.06 -0.43 -4.12
C LYS A 147 -25.38 0.94 -4.27
N PHE A 148 -24.17 1.08 -3.72
CA PHE A 148 -23.38 2.30 -3.81
C PHE A 148 -22.10 2.10 -4.66
N ARG A 149 -21.83 3.08 -5.53
CA ARG A 149 -20.56 3.25 -6.24
C ARG A 149 -20.03 4.61 -5.85
N TYR A 150 -19.05 4.59 -4.96
CA TYR A 150 -18.51 5.76 -4.30
C TYR A 150 -17.32 6.35 -5.08
N TYR A 151 -17.17 7.67 -5.06
CA TYR A 151 -16.02 8.33 -5.68
C TYR A 151 -15.53 9.52 -4.85
N GLN A 152 -14.20 9.67 -4.85
CA GLN A 152 -13.37 10.77 -4.31
C GLN A 152 -12.82 10.52 -2.91
N ASN A 153 -11.64 11.07 -2.65
CA ASN A 153 -11.06 11.20 -1.32
C ASN A 153 -11.16 12.67 -0.86
N THR A 154 -11.10 12.93 0.44
CA THR A 154 -10.93 14.29 0.97
C THR A 154 -9.68 14.94 0.36
N CYS A 155 -8.59 14.17 0.21
CA CYS A 155 -7.33 14.59 -0.39
C CYS A 155 -7.46 14.99 -1.88
N THR A 156 -8.39 14.39 -2.64
CA THR A 156 -8.60 14.70 -4.06
C THR A 156 -9.02 16.15 -4.27
N SER A 157 -9.74 16.72 -3.29
CA SER A 157 -10.15 18.13 -3.32
C SER A 157 -8.94 19.09 -3.33
N SER A 158 -7.83 18.68 -2.74
CA SER A 158 -6.58 19.43 -2.68
C SER A 158 -5.65 19.09 -3.86
N TYR A 159 -5.33 17.82 -4.08
CA TYR A 159 -4.29 17.44 -5.05
C TYR A 159 -4.74 17.47 -6.51
N SER A 160 -6.04 17.50 -6.77
CA SER A 160 -6.56 17.52 -8.15
C SER A 160 -7.58 18.64 -8.37
N PHE A 161 -8.56 18.80 -7.47
CA PHE A 161 -9.69 19.71 -7.74
C PHE A 161 -9.43 21.16 -7.31
N ALA A 162 -8.32 21.45 -6.63
CA ALA A 162 -8.08 22.75 -6.00
C ALA A 162 -8.30 23.93 -6.94
N TRP A 163 -7.94 23.81 -8.22
CA TRP A 163 -8.02 24.90 -9.19
C TRP A 163 -9.10 24.70 -10.27
N TRP A 164 -10.01 23.74 -10.11
CA TRP A 164 -10.98 23.39 -11.14
C TRP A 164 -12.15 24.35 -11.26
N LYS A 165 -12.38 24.83 -12.49
CA LYS A 165 -13.56 25.61 -12.86
C LYS A 165 -14.71 24.71 -13.34
N TRP A 166 -15.88 25.33 -13.50
CA TRP A 166 -17.10 24.64 -13.96
C TRP A 166 -16.92 23.74 -15.19
N PRO A 167 -16.24 24.13 -16.29
CA PRO A 167 -16.11 23.25 -17.47
C PRO A 167 -15.39 21.93 -17.16
N ARG A 168 -14.42 21.94 -16.24
CA ARG A 168 -13.71 20.72 -15.83
C ARG A 168 -14.56 19.86 -14.90
N TRP A 169 -15.30 20.48 -13.99
CA TRP A 169 -16.27 19.79 -13.12
C TRP A 169 -17.42 19.17 -13.90
N GLU A 170 -17.95 19.87 -14.91
CA GLU A 170 -18.98 19.36 -15.80
C GLU A 170 -18.52 18.08 -16.51
N ARG A 171 -17.32 18.10 -17.10
CA ARG A 171 -16.71 16.89 -17.69
C ARG A 171 -16.52 15.77 -16.65
N GLU A 172 -16.16 16.11 -15.42
CA GLU A 172 -15.97 15.09 -14.38
C GLU A 172 -17.29 14.46 -13.97
N ILE A 173 -18.36 15.24 -13.75
CA ILE A 173 -19.67 14.69 -13.37
C ILE A 173 -20.25 13.85 -14.51
N ASP A 174 -20.03 14.25 -15.76
CA ASP A 174 -20.38 13.46 -16.93
C ASP A 174 -19.63 12.11 -16.93
N TRP A 175 -18.33 12.11 -16.65
CA TRP A 175 -17.53 10.89 -16.48
C TRP A 175 -18.01 10.04 -15.29
N MET A 176 -18.38 10.66 -14.16
CA MET A 176 -18.94 9.95 -13.01
C MET A 176 -20.24 9.22 -13.39
N ALA A 177 -21.15 9.89 -14.10
CA ALA A 177 -22.43 9.34 -14.52
C ALA A 177 -22.23 8.15 -15.48
N MET A 178 -21.33 8.29 -16.46
CA MET A 178 -20.98 7.22 -17.40
C MET A 178 -20.38 5.99 -16.72
N ASN A 179 -19.67 6.16 -15.61
CA ASN A 179 -19.07 5.06 -14.86
C ASN A 179 -20.01 4.48 -13.78
N GLY A 180 -21.27 4.91 -13.75
CA GLY A 180 -22.26 4.40 -12.81
C GLY A 180 -22.08 4.87 -11.36
N ILE A 181 -21.27 5.92 -11.12
CA ILE A 181 -21.05 6.48 -9.78
C ILE A 181 -22.34 7.15 -9.29
N ASN A 182 -22.79 6.77 -8.10
CA ASN A 182 -24.02 7.31 -7.51
C ASN A 182 -23.81 7.97 -6.15
N LEU A 183 -22.62 7.86 -5.53
CA LEU A 183 -22.29 8.44 -4.23
C LEU A 183 -20.97 9.24 -4.28
N PRO A 184 -20.95 10.44 -4.89
CA PRO A 184 -19.78 11.31 -4.92
C PRO A 184 -19.69 12.23 -3.68
N LEU A 185 -18.47 12.60 -3.27
CA LEU A 185 -18.26 13.69 -2.31
C LEU A 185 -18.52 15.06 -2.94
N ALA A 186 -19.02 16.01 -2.14
CA ALA A 186 -19.25 17.39 -2.58
C ALA A 186 -18.83 18.40 -1.50
N PHE A 187 -17.53 18.73 -1.45
CA PHE A 187 -16.92 19.58 -0.40
C PHE A 187 -16.61 21.02 -0.82
N THR A 188 -16.91 21.41 -2.05
CA THR A 188 -16.57 22.74 -2.56
C THR A 188 -17.36 23.81 -1.81
N GLY A 189 -16.69 24.86 -1.33
CA GLY A 189 -17.34 25.98 -0.68
C GLY A 189 -17.84 25.70 0.74
N GLN A 190 -17.26 24.76 1.49
CA GLN A 190 -17.64 24.58 2.90
C GLN A 190 -17.08 25.68 3.82
N GLU A 191 -16.00 26.35 3.42
CA GLU A 191 -15.34 27.41 4.21
C GLU A 191 -16.25 28.62 4.42
N ILE A 192 -17.10 28.98 3.44
CA ILE A 192 -18.06 30.08 3.58
C ILE A 192 -19.16 29.75 4.60
N ILE A 193 -19.55 28.47 4.69
CA ILE A 193 -20.54 28.02 5.67
C ILE A 193 -19.93 28.07 7.07
N TRP A 194 -18.68 27.63 7.21
CA TRP A 194 -17.93 27.79 8.45
C TRP A 194 -17.76 29.26 8.84
N GLN A 195 -17.45 30.15 7.89
CA GLN A 195 -17.37 31.59 8.15
C GLN A 195 -18.68 32.14 8.73
N ARG A 196 -19.83 31.82 8.13
CA ARG A 196 -21.16 32.24 8.64
C ARG A 196 -21.42 31.71 10.05
N VAL A 197 -21.10 30.44 10.30
CA VAL A 197 -21.29 29.82 11.61
C VAL A 197 -20.41 30.48 12.68
N TYR A 198 -19.12 30.69 12.39
CA TYR A 198 -18.18 31.28 13.35
C TYR A 198 -18.43 32.76 13.60
N LEU A 199 -18.79 33.54 12.58
CA LEU A 199 -19.25 34.93 12.75
C LEU A 199 -20.53 34.98 13.62
N GLY A 200 -21.45 34.03 13.41
CA GLY A 200 -22.66 33.88 14.23
C GLY A 200 -22.41 33.45 15.68
N LEU A 201 -21.21 32.93 15.98
CA LEU A 201 -20.74 32.59 17.32
C LEU A 201 -19.94 33.74 17.97
N GLY A 202 -19.65 34.82 17.24
CA GLY A 202 -18.96 36.00 17.76
C GLY A 202 -17.45 36.06 17.50
N LEU A 203 -16.92 35.25 16.56
CA LEU A 203 -15.53 35.37 16.10
C LEU A 203 -15.38 36.56 15.15
N GLU A 204 -14.17 37.12 15.08
CA GLU A 204 -13.83 38.22 14.18
C GLU A 204 -13.24 37.69 12.88
N GLN A 205 -13.28 38.48 11.80
CA GLN A 205 -12.75 38.03 10.50
C GLN A 205 -11.24 37.74 10.57
N GLU A 206 -10.48 38.51 11.35
CA GLU A 206 -9.05 38.28 11.58
C GLU A 206 -8.77 36.89 12.20
N ASP A 207 -9.64 36.42 13.11
CA ASP A 207 -9.52 35.09 13.71
C ASP A 207 -9.74 33.96 12.66
N LEU A 208 -10.57 34.24 11.65
CA LEU A 208 -10.89 33.29 10.58
C LEU A 208 -9.78 33.25 9.53
N ASP A 209 -9.17 34.40 9.25
CA ASP A 209 -8.00 34.51 8.38
C ASP A 209 -6.79 33.75 8.97
N GLU A 210 -6.67 33.70 10.31
CA GLU A 210 -5.70 32.87 11.03
C GLU A 210 -6.13 31.39 11.21
N HIS A 211 -7.33 31.01 10.76
CA HIS A 211 -7.83 29.65 10.87
C HIS A 211 -7.79 28.91 9.53
N PHE A 212 -8.35 29.51 8.48
CA PHE A 212 -8.48 28.88 7.19
C PHE A 212 -7.14 28.75 6.46
N SER A 213 -6.91 27.60 5.84
CA SER A 213 -5.72 27.32 5.03
C SER A 213 -5.89 27.84 3.59
N GLY A 214 -4.82 27.75 2.81
CA GLY A 214 -4.89 28.06 1.37
C GLY A 214 -5.64 26.98 0.59
N PRO A 215 -6.14 27.28 -0.63
CA PRO A 215 -6.96 26.35 -1.40
C PRO A 215 -6.32 24.98 -1.69
N ALA A 216 -4.99 24.93 -1.82
CA ALA A 216 -4.25 23.69 -2.02
C ALA A 216 -4.24 22.76 -0.80
N PHE A 217 -4.62 23.26 0.37
CA PHE A 217 -4.38 22.63 1.68
C PHE A 217 -5.68 22.34 2.45
N PHE A 218 -6.84 22.51 1.81
CA PHE A 218 -8.14 22.33 2.45
C PHE A 218 -8.39 20.92 2.98
N ALA A 219 -7.93 19.87 2.30
CA ALA A 219 -8.18 18.48 2.73
C ALA A 219 -7.77 18.25 4.19
N TRP A 220 -6.54 18.62 4.55
CA TRP A 220 -6.00 18.43 5.91
C TRP A 220 -6.53 19.43 6.92
N GLN A 221 -6.86 20.66 6.48
CA GLN A 221 -7.51 21.63 7.36
C GLN A 221 -8.90 21.12 7.79
N ARG A 222 -9.68 20.57 6.85
CA ARG A 222 -11.02 20.00 7.11
C ARG A 222 -10.97 18.77 8.00
N MET A 223 -9.89 17.98 7.89
CA MET A 223 -9.61 16.84 8.76
C MET A 223 -9.02 17.25 10.12
N GLY A 224 -8.78 18.54 10.37
CA GLY A 224 -8.28 19.04 11.65
C GLY A 224 -6.79 18.84 11.89
N ASN A 225 -5.97 18.59 10.86
CA ASN A 225 -4.53 18.33 11.03
C ASN A 225 -3.71 19.61 11.27
N PHE A 226 -4.01 20.71 10.59
CA PHE A 226 -3.36 22.02 10.75
C PHE A 226 -4.32 23.19 10.43
N ARG A 227 -3.88 24.42 10.71
CA ARG A 227 -4.59 25.67 10.45
C ARG A 227 -3.70 26.72 9.78
N ALA A 228 -4.30 27.77 9.22
CA ALA A 228 -3.67 28.98 8.66
C ALA A 228 -2.73 28.82 7.45
N TRP A 229 -2.13 27.63 7.25
CA TRP A 229 -1.09 27.41 6.26
C TRP A 229 -1.63 27.61 4.83
N GLY A 230 -0.99 28.49 4.05
CA GLY A 230 -1.47 28.81 2.70
C GLY A 230 -2.47 29.98 2.61
N GLY A 231 -3.03 30.39 3.74
CA GLY A 231 -4.00 31.48 3.87
C GLY A 231 -3.35 32.87 3.86
N PRO A 232 -4.13 33.96 4.00
CA PRO A 232 -5.58 33.99 4.23
C PRO A 232 -6.40 33.72 2.96
N LEU A 233 -7.68 33.36 3.13
CA LEU A 233 -8.62 33.20 2.02
C LEU A 233 -9.29 34.53 1.69
N SER A 234 -9.41 34.85 0.40
CA SER A 234 -10.16 36.03 -0.01
C SER A 234 -11.67 35.78 -0.08
N ASP A 235 -12.46 36.80 0.21
CA ASP A 235 -13.92 36.75 0.09
C ASP A 235 -14.37 36.37 -1.32
N ASN A 236 -13.61 36.79 -2.35
CA ASN A 236 -13.91 36.47 -3.73
C ASN A 236 -13.81 34.96 -4.01
N TRP A 237 -12.79 34.29 -3.45
CA TRP A 237 -12.68 32.83 -3.54
C TRP A 237 -13.89 32.13 -2.94
N GLN A 238 -14.32 32.57 -1.75
CA GLN A 238 -15.46 31.99 -1.05
C GLN A 238 -16.77 32.15 -1.84
N GLN A 239 -17.02 33.32 -2.41
CA GLN A 239 -18.20 33.54 -3.24
C GLN A 239 -18.16 32.74 -4.55
N ALA A 240 -17.00 32.67 -5.20
CA ALA A 240 -16.85 31.93 -6.45
C ALA A 240 -17.01 30.41 -6.22
N THR A 241 -16.51 29.88 -5.10
CA THR A 241 -16.67 28.46 -4.74
C THR A 241 -18.10 28.13 -4.31
N LEU A 242 -18.82 29.06 -3.67
CA LEU A 242 -20.25 28.91 -3.39
C LEU A 242 -21.07 28.71 -4.68
N VAL A 243 -20.87 29.58 -5.67
CA VAL A 243 -21.56 29.47 -6.97
C VAL A 243 -21.18 28.17 -7.70
N LEU A 244 -19.92 27.75 -7.60
CA LEU A 244 -19.46 26.50 -8.19
C LEU A 244 -20.14 25.29 -7.55
N GLN A 245 -20.26 25.25 -6.23
CA GLN A 245 -20.89 24.15 -5.50
C GLN A 245 -22.38 24.00 -5.85
N HIS A 246 -23.11 25.10 -5.97
CA HIS A 246 -24.52 25.08 -6.42
C HIS A 246 -24.66 24.37 -7.77
N LYS A 247 -23.81 24.69 -8.74
CA LYS A 247 -23.82 24.04 -10.06
C LYS A 247 -23.45 22.56 -10.00
N ILE A 248 -22.47 22.20 -9.15
CA ILE A 248 -22.06 20.80 -8.94
C ILE A 248 -23.24 19.98 -8.39
N LEU A 249 -23.88 20.46 -7.32
CA LEU A 249 -24.99 19.77 -6.68
C LEU A 249 -26.22 19.66 -7.58
N GLU A 250 -26.56 20.73 -8.31
CA GLU A 250 -27.66 20.72 -9.27
C GLU A 250 -27.44 19.65 -10.33
N ARG A 251 -26.23 19.56 -10.91
CA ARG A 251 -25.92 18.56 -11.93
C ARG A 251 -25.87 17.13 -11.37
N MET A 252 -25.27 16.93 -10.20
CA MET A 252 -25.24 15.62 -9.54
C MET A 252 -26.66 15.10 -9.26
N ARG A 253 -27.53 15.95 -8.70
CA ARG A 253 -28.93 15.61 -8.44
C ARG A 253 -29.74 15.42 -9.73
N ALA A 254 -29.43 16.16 -10.80
CA ALA A 254 -30.06 15.98 -12.11
C ALA A 254 -29.80 14.58 -12.69
N PHE A 255 -28.60 14.01 -12.49
CA PHE A 255 -28.32 12.62 -12.88
C PHE A 255 -28.91 11.58 -11.92
N GLY A 256 -29.36 11.98 -10.73
CA GLY A 256 -29.79 11.08 -9.66
C GLY A 256 -28.62 10.52 -8.84
N MET A 257 -27.51 11.27 -8.72
CA MET A 257 -26.47 11.00 -7.74
C MET A 257 -26.88 11.53 -6.37
N ILE A 258 -26.34 10.93 -5.31
CA ILE A 258 -26.54 11.30 -3.91
C ILE A 258 -25.23 11.94 -3.44
N PRO A 259 -25.10 13.28 -3.45
CA PRO A 259 -23.87 13.94 -3.02
C PRO A 259 -23.71 13.83 -1.50
N VAL A 260 -22.48 13.54 -1.05
CA VAL A 260 -22.13 13.47 0.37
C VAL A 260 -21.65 14.84 0.84
N LEU A 261 -22.33 15.40 1.85
CA LEU A 261 -22.03 16.71 2.42
C LEU A 261 -21.15 16.58 3.67
N PRO A 262 -20.33 17.58 4.03
CA PRO A 262 -19.55 17.56 5.27
C PRO A 262 -20.44 17.74 6.51
N ALA A 263 -19.93 17.30 7.66
CA ALA A 263 -20.49 17.55 8.99
C ALA A 263 -19.40 17.88 10.01
N PHE A 264 -19.81 18.34 11.18
CA PHE A 264 -18.90 18.82 12.22
C PHE A 264 -18.23 17.68 13.00
N ALA A 265 -16.91 17.69 13.02
CA ALA A 265 -16.08 16.67 13.65
C ALA A 265 -15.51 17.05 15.03
N GLY A 266 -15.84 18.22 15.58
CA GLY A 266 -15.35 18.66 16.89
C GLY A 266 -14.11 19.57 16.88
N HIS A 267 -13.50 19.78 15.72
CA HIS A 267 -12.37 20.69 15.55
C HIS A 267 -12.82 22.15 15.49
N VAL A 268 -12.22 23.01 16.32
CA VAL A 268 -12.59 24.42 16.40
C VAL A 268 -11.38 25.37 16.38
N PRO A 269 -11.55 26.64 15.98
CA PRO A 269 -10.46 27.64 15.99
C PRO A 269 -9.96 27.96 17.40
N ARG A 270 -8.69 28.37 17.54
CA ARG A 270 -8.11 28.79 18.84
C ARG A 270 -8.84 29.98 19.47
N ALA A 271 -9.39 30.88 18.64
CA ALA A 271 -10.19 32.01 19.10
C ALA A 271 -11.44 31.61 19.91
N MET A 272 -11.87 30.34 19.86
CA MET A 272 -12.99 29.86 20.68
C MET A 272 -12.72 29.93 22.19
N GLU A 273 -11.47 29.85 22.63
CA GLU A 273 -11.11 30.04 24.05
C GLU A 273 -11.40 31.48 24.52
N ARG A 274 -11.27 32.47 23.62
CA ARG A 274 -11.57 33.87 23.89
C ARG A 274 -13.07 34.11 24.02
N VAL A 275 -13.87 33.49 23.15
CA VAL A 275 -15.32 33.71 23.07
C VAL A 275 -16.06 32.86 24.11
N TYR A 276 -15.63 31.62 24.31
CA TYR A 276 -16.23 30.65 25.24
C TYR A 276 -15.17 30.10 26.22
N PRO A 277 -14.75 30.89 27.22
CA PRO A 277 -13.69 30.51 28.16
C PRO A 277 -14.10 29.42 29.17
N ASN A 278 -15.42 29.18 29.33
CA ASN A 278 -15.94 28.19 30.29
C ASN A 278 -16.06 26.78 29.71
N ALA A 279 -15.79 26.59 28.41
CA ALA A 279 -15.89 25.29 27.75
C ALA A 279 -14.56 24.52 27.86
N SER A 280 -14.66 23.19 27.94
CA SER A 280 -13.49 22.32 28.03
C SER A 280 -12.93 21.96 26.65
N TYR A 281 -11.71 22.41 26.36
CA TYR A 281 -10.99 22.10 25.12
C TYR A 281 -9.80 21.17 25.37
N THR A 282 -9.44 20.39 24.36
CA THR A 282 -8.22 19.58 24.33
C THR A 282 -7.34 20.03 23.18
N HIS A 283 -6.08 20.37 23.44
CA HIS A 283 -5.12 20.63 22.38
C HIS A 283 -4.75 19.32 21.71
N LEU A 284 -4.91 19.26 20.39
CA LEU A 284 -4.47 18.12 19.61
C LEU A 284 -2.94 18.11 19.50
N THR A 285 -2.37 16.91 19.31
CA THR A 285 -0.92 16.73 19.13
C THR A 285 -0.44 17.36 17.83
N SER A 286 0.82 17.80 17.79
CA SER A 286 1.41 18.27 16.53
C SER A 286 1.48 17.15 15.50
N TRP A 287 0.80 17.37 14.39
CA TRP A 287 0.83 16.48 13.23
C TRP A 287 2.09 16.81 12.42
N LEU A 288 2.95 15.82 12.20
CA LEU A 288 4.18 15.89 11.40
C LEU A 288 5.13 17.08 11.70
N ASN A 289 5.17 17.54 12.96
CA ASN A 289 6.04 18.62 13.45
C ASN A 289 5.78 20.02 12.85
N PHE A 290 4.54 20.31 12.44
CA PHE A 290 4.16 21.68 12.11
C PHE A 290 4.40 22.63 13.29
N GLU A 291 4.92 23.83 12.99
CA GLU A 291 5.16 24.88 13.99
C GLU A 291 3.88 25.28 14.71
N ASP A 292 4.00 25.76 15.95
CA ASP A 292 2.85 26.10 16.80
C ASP A 292 1.95 27.22 16.23
N GLN A 293 2.44 27.96 15.22
CA GLN A 293 1.63 28.91 14.45
C GLN A 293 0.59 28.19 13.58
N TYR A 294 1.00 27.12 12.90
CA TYR A 294 0.18 26.32 11.97
C TYR A 294 -0.43 25.09 12.66
N CYS A 295 0.10 24.75 13.83
CA CYS A 295 -0.44 23.83 14.82
C CYS A 295 -1.19 24.63 15.91
N CYS A 296 -1.76 24.05 16.96
CA CYS A 296 -2.52 22.82 16.93
C CYS A 296 -3.99 23.21 17.13
N PRO A 297 -4.93 22.64 16.35
CA PRO A 297 -6.34 22.96 16.50
C PRO A 297 -6.87 22.49 17.85
N LEU A 298 -7.96 23.13 18.26
CA LEU A 298 -8.66 22.76 19.49
C LEU A 298 -9.69 21.68 19.17
N PHE A 299 -9.74 20.67 20.03
CA PHE A 299 -10.81 19.68 20.03
C PHE A 299 -11.76 19.97 21.19
N LEU A 300 -13.03 20.21 20.87
CA LEU A 300 -14.06 20.44 21.87
C LEU A 300 -14.47 19.10 22.52
N GLN A 301 -14.54 19.05 23.85
CA GLN A 301 -14.94 17.82 24.52
C GLN A 301 -16.39 17.43 24.19
N PRO A 302 -16.68 16.13 23.96
CA PRO A 302 -17.99 15.67 23.51
C PRO A 302 -19.09 15.77 24.59
N THR A 303 -18.72 15.95 25.86
CA THR A 303 -19.66 16.12 26.99
C THR A 303 -20.23 17.55 27.06
N GLU A 304 -19.64 18.50 26.34
CA GLU A 304 -20.08 19.89 26.33
C GLU A 304 -21.30 20.07 25.41
N ALA A 305 -22.31 20.80 25.89
CA ALA A 305 -23.49 21.13 25.08
C ALA A 305 -23.14 21.97 23.84
N LEU A 306 -22.02 22.70 23.89
CA LEU A 306 -21.52 23.49 22.77
C LEU A 306 -21.19 22.62 21.54
N PHE A 307 -20.81 21.35 21.74
CA PHE A 307 -20.47 20.44 20.65
C PHE A 307 -21.67 20.18 19.74
N THR A 308 -22.81 19.84 20.33
CA THR A 308 -24.05 19.59 19.60
C THR A 308 -24.65 20.87 19.04
N GLU A 309 -24.47 22.01 19.72
CA GLU A 309 -24.91 23.31 19.22
C GLU A 309 -24.15 23.72 17.94
N ILE A 310 -22.82 23.66 17.93
CA ILE A 310 -22.01 24.02 16.75
C ILE A 310 -22.33 23.07 15.60
N GLY A 311 -22.38 21.75 15.87
CA GLY A 311 -22.68 20.76 14.84
C GLY A 311 -24.06 20.93 14.22
N SER A 312 -25.09 21.18 15.03
CA SER A 312 -26.45 21.43 14.53
C SER A 312 -26.57 22.74 13.76
N ARG A 313 -25.90 23.82 14.21
CA ARG A 313 -25.84 25.09 13.46
C ARG A 313 -25.18 24.91 12.10
N PHE A 314 -24.04 24.20 12.03
CA PHE A 314 -23.34 23.95 10.78
C PHE A 314 -24.20 23.16 9.78
N ILE A 315 -24.79 22.04 10.23
CA ILE A 315 -25.64 21.23 9.36
C ILE A 315 -26.88 22.02 8.92
N LYS A 316 -27.48 22.81 9.81
CA LYS A 316 -28.63 23.66 9.46
C LYS A 316 -28.28 24.68 8.37
N GLU A 317 -27.15 25.37 8.48
CA GLU A 317 -26.70 26.31 7.44
C GLU A 317 -26.38 25.59 6.12
N MET A 318 -25.75 24.42 6.18
CA MET A 318 -25.51 23.58 5.00
C MET A 318 -26.82 23.19 4.30
N ILE A 319 -27.83 22.76 5.06
CA ILE A 319 -29.14 22.36 4.49
C ILE A 319 -29.89 23.57 3.93
N LEU A 320 -29.82 24.73 4.59
CA LEU A 320 -30.47 25.96 4.13
C LEU A 320 -29.90 26.44 2.80
N GLU A 321 -28.58 26.38 2.64
CA GLU A 321 -27.91 26.82 1.42
C GLU A 321 -27.99 25.77 0.31
N PHE A 322 -27.65 24.51 0.61
CA PHE A 322 -27.42 23.48 -0.41
C PHE A 322 -28.48 22.38 -0.47
N GLY A 323 -29.41 22.30 0.50
CA GLY A 323 -30.31 21.15 0.65
C GLY A 323 -29.64 19.91 1.26
N SER A 324 -30.40 18.84 1.51
CA SER A 324 -29.91 17.58 2.08
C SER A 324 -30.25 16.37 1.21
N ASP A 325 -29.29 15.45 1.15
CA ASP A 325 -29.41 14.10 0.60
C ASP A 325 -29.14 13.03 1.68
N HIS A 326 -29.23 13.42 2.96
CA HIS A 326 -29.13 12.61 4.18
C HIS A 326 -27.81 11.91 4.48
N ILE A 327 -26.81 11.98 3.60
CA ILE A 327 -25.50 11.38 3.85
C ILE A 327 -24.48 12.46 4.17
N TYR A 328 -23.88 12.35 5.37
CA TYR A 328 -22.89 13.32 5.85
C TYR A 328 -21.57 12.66 6.14
N ASN A 329 -20.48 13.22 5.62
CA ASN A 329 -19.13 12.81 5.99
C ASN A 329 -18.63 13.57 7.21
N CYS A 330 -18.08 12.83 8.17
CA CYS A 330 -17.46 13.38 9.36
C CYS A 330 -16.35 12.46 9.86
N ASP A 331 -15.24 13.06 10.25
CA ASP A 331 -13.94 12.43 10.30
C ASP A 331 -13.14 13.06 11.46
N VAL A 332 -13.07 12.39 12.60
CA VAL A 332 -12.72 13.02 13.89
C VAL A 332 -11.23 12.93 14.27
N PHE A 333 -10.56 11.82 13.93
CA PHE A 333 -9.19 11.57 14.35
C PHE A 333 -8.34 11.05 13.19
N ASN A 334 -8.36 11.78 12.05
CA ASN A 334 -7.53 11.38 10.90
C ASN A 334 -6.05 11.55 11.21
N GLU A 335 -5.29 10.46 11.25
CA GLU A 335 -3.83 10.51 11.51
C GLU A 335 -3.45 11.31 12.77
N MET A 336 -4.41 11.47 13.69
CA MET A 336 -4.24 12.16 14.95
C MET A 336 -4.53 11.17 16.06
N ARG A 337 -3.68 11.18 17.09
CA ARG A 337 -3.88 10.33 18.26
C ARG A 337 -4.81 11.04 19.24
N PRO A 338 -5.95 10.44 19.59
CA PRO A 338 -6.72 10.94 20.72
C PRO A 338 -5.87 10.92 21.99
N THR A 339 -6.08 11.90 22.87
CA THR A 339 -5.31 12.03 24.12
C THR A 339 -5.67 10.95 25.15
N GLN A 340 -6.83 10.31 25.01
CA GLN A 340 -7.34 9.30 25.94
C GLN A 340 -7.63 7.99 25.21
N THR A 341 -7.08 6.89 25.72
CA THR A 341 -7.25 5.51 25.21
C THR A 341 -8.47 4.79 25.81
N ASP A 342 -9.47 5.52 26.31
CA ASP A 342 -10.66 4.93 26.94
C ASP A 342 -11.77 4.64 25.91
N PRO A 343 -12.26 3.39 25.78
CA PRO A 343 -13.43 3.06 24.98
C PRO A 343 -14.68 3.92 25.28
N VAL A 344 -14.85 4.36 26.52
CA VAL A 344 -15.98 5.22 26.92
C VAL A 344 -15.88 6.60 26.28
N PHE A 345 -14.66 7.15 26.21
CA PHE A 345 -14.41 8.43 25.56
C PHE A 345 -14.66 8.34 24.05
N VAL A 346 -14.13 7.31 23.38
CA VAL A 346 -14.37 7.11 21.93
C VAL A 346 -15.85 6.94 21.62
N SER A 347 -16.57 6.20 22.47
CA SER A 347 -18.01 6.00 22.33
C SER A 347 -18.81 7.30 22.53
N SER A 348 -18.42 8.14 23.50
CA SER A 348 -19.09 9.42 23.73
C SER A 348 -18.86 10.41 22.58
N VAL A 349 -17.67 10.42 21.97
CA VAL A 349 -17.37 11.20 20.77
C VAL A 349 -18.27 10.78 19.59
N ALA A 350 -18.32 9.48 19.28
CA ALA A 350 -19.17 8.98 18.19
C ALA A 350 -20.64 9.29 18.41
N THR A 351 -21.11 9.13 19.66
CA THR A 351 -22.49 9.45 20.05
C THR A 351 -22.79 10.95 19.90
N ALA A 352 -21.86 11.82 20.30
CA ALA A 352 -22.03 13.27 20.21
C ALA A 352 -22.11 13.75 18.75
N VAL A 353 -21.23 13.23 17.88
CA VAL A 353 -21.25 13.52 16.44
C VAL A 353 -22.57 13.08 15.80
N PHE A 354 -22.98 11.83 16.07
CA PHE A 354 -24.21 11.29 15.50
C PHE A 354 -25.46 12.01 16.03
N ASN A 355 -25.48 12.38 17.31
CA ASN A 355 -26.56 13.18 17.89
C ASN A 355 -26.64 14.57 17.25
N ALA A 356 -25.50 15.22 16.98
CA ALA A 356 -25.48 16.53 16.32
C ALA A 356 -26.09 16.48 14.91
N MET A 357 -25.86 15.38 14.18
CA MET A 357 -26.47 15.15 12.87
C MET A 357 -27.98 14.90 12.96
N THR A 358 -28.38 13.94 13.81
CA THR A 358 -29.78 13.49 13.92
C THR A 358 -30.73 14.54 14.51
N LEU A 359 -30.22 15.50 15.29
CA LEU A 359 -30.99 16.64 15.77
C LEU A 359 -31.54 17.53 14.65
N THR A 360 -30.80 17.63 13.54
CA THR A 360 -31.19 18.48 12.40
C THR A 360 -31.85 17.65 11.30
N ASP A 361 -31.32 16.44 11.06
CA ASP A 361 -31.77 15.54 10.00
C ASP A 361 -32.03 14.14 10.59
N PRO A 362 -33.29 13.78 10.89
CA PRO A 362 -33.65 12.49 11.47
C PRO A 362 -33.24 11.29 10.60
N ASP A 363 -33.02 11.49 9.30
CA ASP A 363 -32.65 10.45 8.33
C ASP A 363 -31.14 10.41 8.03
N ALA A 364 -30.34 11.22 8.76
CA ALA A 364 -28.89 11.28 8.61
C ALA A 364 -28.18 9.91 8.72
N VAL A 365 -27.46 9.55 7.67
CA VAL A 365 -26.47 8.47 7.65
C VAL A 365 -25.09 9.09 7.73
N TRP A 366 -24.32 8.63 8.70
CA TRP A 366 -22.93 9.06 8.86
C TRP A 366 -22.05 8.22 7.93
N LEU A 367 -21.47 8.87 6.92
CA LEU A 367 -20.40 8.30 6.12
C LEU A 367 -19.06 8.52 6.82
N LEU A 368 -18.52 7.46 7.41
CA LEU A 368 -17.19 7.47 7.99
C LEU A 368 -16.19 7.15 6.87
N MET A 369 -15.51 8.19 6.37
CA MET A 369 -14.47 8.01 5.34
C MET A 369 -13.25 7.28 5.93
N GLN A 370 -12.99 7.41 7.22
CA GLN A 370 -11.78 6.89 7.83
C GLN A 370 -11.85 5.41 8.22
N GLY A 371 -12.08 4.50 7.29
CA GLY A 371 -11.47 3.16 7.47
C GLY A 371 -9.95 3.26 7.67
N TRP A 372 -9.34 4.36 7.19
CA TRP A 372 -7.92 4.68 7.33
C TRP A 372 -7.41 4.76 8.77
N LEU A 373 -8.16 5.34 9.72
CA LEU A 373 -7.67 5.48 11.12
C LEU A 373 -7.29 4.12 11.71
N PHE A 374 -8.04 3.07 11.36
CA PHE A 374 -7.79 1.71 11.82
C PHE A 374 -6.46 1.16 11.29
N LYS A 375 -6.03 1.61 10.10
CA LYS A 375 -4.80 1.18 9.43
C LYS A 375 -3.61 2.09 9.72
N SER A 376 -3.82 3.40 9.86
CA SER A 376 -2.74 4.38 10.06
C SER A 376 -2.05 4.21 11.43
N ASP A 377 -2.81 3.89 12.47
CA ASP A 377 -2.28 3.59 13.79
C ASP A 377 -2.89 2.30 14.37
N PRO A 378 -2.40 1.13 13.93
CA PRO A 378 -2.93 -0.15 14.38
C PRO A 378 -2.56 -0.44 15.84
N ALA A 379 -1.55 0.24 16.39
CA ALA A 379 -1.14 0.09 17.78
C ALA A 379 -2.14 0.79 18.73
N TYR A 380 -2.64 1.96 18.32
CA TYR A 380 -3.69 2.66 19.05
C TYR A 380 -5.06 2.01 18.82
N TRP A 381 -5.46 1.80 17.55
CA TRP A 381 -6.77 1.27 17.21
C TRP A 381 -6.87 -0.25 17.34
N THR A 382 -6.93 -0.69 18.59
CA THR A 382 -7.24 -2.08 18.95
C THR A 382 -8.68 -2.45 18.59
N ALA A 383 -8.97 -3.75 18.44
CA ALA A 383 -10.30 -4.25 18.11
C ALA A 383 -11.39 -3.79 19.11
N SER A 384 -11.05 -3.61 20.39
CA SER A 384 -11.98 -3.11 21.41
C SER A 384 -12.34 -1.63 21.19
N LEU A 385 -11.38 -0.78 20.84
CA LEU A 385 -11.61 0.65 20.56
C LEU A 385 -12.38 0.83 19.26
N ALA A 386 -12.03 0.07 18.22
CA ALA A 386 -12.78 0.04 16.97
C ALA A 386 -14.23 -0.40 17.20
N LYS A 387 -14.43 -1.48 17.98
CA LYS A 387 -15.77 -1.93 18.35
C LYS A 387 -16.54 -0.87 19.13
N ALA A 388 -15.90 -0.14 20.05
CA ALA A 388 -16.55 0.93 20.79
C ALA A 388 -17.06 2.03 19.84
N LEU A 389 -16.23 2.51 18.93
CA LEU A 389 -16.63 3.52 17.93
C LEU A 389 -17.82 3.07 17.08
N LEU A 390 -17.74 1.85 16.55
CA LEU A 390 -18.69 1.33 15.57
C LEU A 390 -20.04 0.90 16.18
N THR A 391 -20.05 0.53 17.47
CA THR A 391 -21.27 0.10 18.17
C THR A 391 -22.03 1.24 18.84
N SER A 392 -21.43 2.42 18.97
CA SER A 392 -22.10 3.62 19.50
C SER A 392 -23.19 4.17 18.58
N VAL A 393 -23.14 3.84 17.29
CA VAL A 393 -24.13 4.29 16.29
C VAL A 393 -25.05 3.13 15.93
N PRO A 394 -26.37 3.36 15.78
CA PRO A 394 -27.29 2.31 15.35
C PRO A 394 -26.84 1.63 14.06
N GLN A 395 -27.06 0.31 13.97
CA GLN A 395 -26.70 -0.46 12.79
C GLN A 395 -27.44 0.06 11.54
N GLY A 396 -26.70 0.24 10.44
CA GLY A 396 -27.24 0.75 9.17
C GLY A 396 -27.30 2.29 9.06
N ARG A 397 -26.98 3.02 10.14
CA ARG A 397 -26.88 4.50 10.14
C ARG A 397 -25.45 5.02 10.07
N MET A 398 -24.49 4.11 9.96
CA MET A 398 -23.08 4.40 9.69
C MET A 398 -22.65 3.62 8.44
N LEU A 399 -22.15 4.31 7.42
CA LEU A 399 -21.57 3.73 6.22
C LEU A 399 -20.06 3.92 6.25
N ILE A 400 -19.31 2.82 6.25
CA ILE A 400 -17.85 2.85 6.40
C ILE A 400 -17.18 2.68 5.04
N LEU A 401 -16.17 3.51 4.75
CA LEU A 401 -15.30 3.28 3.59
C LEU A 401 -14.06 2.51 4.02
N ASP A 402 -13.89 1.27 3.54
CA ASP A 402 -12.63 0.54 3.69
C ASP A 402 -11.62 1.07 2.66
N LEU A 403 -10.88 2.11 3.06
CA LEU A 403 -10.20 3.04 2.16
C LEU A 403 -9.12 2.41 1.27
N GLN A 404 -8.39 1.42 1.80
CA GLN A 404 -7.25 0.76 1.15
C GLN A 404 -7.46 -0.77 1.08
N ALA A 405 -8.68 -1.18 0.71
CA ALA A 405 -9.08 -2.58 0.73
C ALA A 405 -8.32 -3.44 -0.30
N GLU A 406 -7.74 -2.83 -1.33
CA GLU A 406 -6.96 -3.51 -2.36
C GLU A 406 -5.61 -4.04 -1.83
N LEU A 407 -5.01 -3.39 -0.82
CA LEU A 407 -3.75 -3.80 -0.19
C LEU A 407 -3.95 -4.35 1.22
N GLU A 408 -4.63 -3.60 2.10
CA GLU A 408 -4.78 -3.92 3.53
C GLU A 408 -6.25 -3.80 4.00
N PRO A 409 -7.11 -4.76 3.64
CA PRO A 409 -8.53 -4.73 3.97
C PRO A 409 -8.78 -4.84 5.47
N GLN A 410 -9.53 -3.89 6.03
CA GLN A 410 -9.88 -3.86 7.45
C GLN A 410 -11.11 -4.69 7.78
N TYR A 411 -11.99 -4.94 6.79
CA TYR A 411 -13.18 -5.77 6.99
C TYR A 411 -12.85 -7.19 7.49
N ILE A 412 -11.67 -7.74 7.15
CA ILE A 412 -11.22 -9.05 7.63
C ILE A 412 -10.89 -9.00 9.13
N ARG A 413 -10.19 -7.95 9.56
CA ARG A 413 -9.77 -7.78 10.97
C ARG A 413 -10.94 -7.44 11.89
N LEU A 414 -11.95 -6.72 11.38
CA LEU A 414 -13.08 -6.22 12.15
C LEU A 414 -14.37 -7.04 11.93
N GLU A 415 -14.26 -8.27 11.42
CA GLU A 415 -15.39 -9.19 11.20
C GLU A 415 -16.56 -8.51 10.45
N SER A 416 -16.26 -7.88 9.31
CA SER A 416 -17.21 -7.05 8.54
C SER A 416 -17.76 -5.87 9.35
N PHE A 417 -16.86 -5.14 10.03
CA PHE A 417 -17.16 -3.96 10.84
C PHE A 417 -18.27 -4.16 11.88
N TYR A 418 -18.30 -5.34 12.52
CA TYR A 418 -19.29 -5.73 13.53
C TYR A 418 -20.77 -5.55 13.09
N GLY A 419 -21.03 -5.72 11.78
CA GLY A 419 -22.37 -5.64 11.20
C GLY A 419 -22.76 -4.27 10.64
N GLN A 420 -21.87 -3.26 10.67
CA GLN A 420 -22.11 -2.00 9.96
C GLN A 420 -21.88 -2.16 8.45
N PRO A 421 -22.66 -1.48 7.59
CA PRO A 421 -22.47 -1.52 6.14
C PRO A 421 -21.16 -0.83 5.74
N PHE A 422 -20.45 -1.43 4.78
CA PHE A 422 -19.21 -0.85 4.26
C PHE A 422 -19.10 -0.86 2.73
N VAL A 423 -18.25 0.02 2.21
CA VAL A 423 -17.90 0.13 0.79
C VAL A 423 -16.45 -0.32 0.62
N PHE A 424 -16.21 -1.28 -0.26
CA PHE A 424 -14.85 -1.68 -0.64
C PHE A 424 -14.25 -0.59 -1.51
N CYS A 425 -13.21 0.11 -1.03
CA CYS A 425 -12.60 1.21 -1.78
C CYS A 425 -11.21 0.87 -2.29
N LEU A 426 -10.90 1.40 -3.47
CA LEU A 426 -9.58 1.39 -4.08
C LEU A 426 -8.90 2.74 -3.84
N LEU A 427 -7.87 2.77 -2.99
CA LEU A 427 -7.07 3.98 -2.80
C LEU A 427 -6.15 4.20 -4.00
N HIS A 428 -5.32 3.20 -4.33
CA HIS A 428 -4.34 3.18 -5.43
C HIS A 428 -3.25 4.27 -5.39
N ASN A 429 -3.63 5.55 -5.38
CA ASN A 429 -2.73 6.68 -5.53
C ASN A 429 -2.63 7.52 -4.25
N PHE A 430 -1.39 7.87 -3.89
CA PHE A 430 -1.04 8.78 -2.80
C PHE A 430 -0.36 10.03 -3.37
N GLY A 431 -0.74 11.21 -2.88
CA GLY A 431 -0.18 12.51 -3.24
C GLY A 431 -0.40 12.94 -4.70
N GLY A 432 -1.15 12.19 -5.52
CA GLY A 432 -1.17 12.40 -6.97
C GLY A 432 0.17 12.06 -7.63
N THR A 433 0.98 11.18 -7.03
CA THR A 433 2.30 10.83 -7.57
C THR A 433 2.16 10.07 -8.90
N LEU A 434 3.07 10.35 -9.84
CA LEU A 434 3.08 9.72 -11.15
C LEU A 434 4.02 8.50 -11.12
N GLY A 435 3.54 7.38 -11.66
CA GLY A 435 4.27 6.13 -11.75
C GLY A 435 3.37 5.04 -12.32
N LEU A 436 3.90 4.17 -13.18
CA LEU A 436 3.12 3.01 -13.60
C LEU A 436 3.00 2.05 -12.39
N ASN A 437 1.79 1.93 -11.85
CA ASN A 437 1.42 1.01 -10.78
C ASN A 437 -0.01 0.52 -11.00
N GLY A 438 -0.33 -0.65 -10.45
CA GLY A 438 -1.65 -1.25 -10.57
C GLY A 438 -1.62 -2.75 -10.27
N ALA A 439 -2.47 -3.19 -9.35
CA ALA A 439 -2.61 -4.60 -8.97
C ALA A 439 -3.93 -5.19 -9.50
N ILE A 440 -4.14 -5.12 -10.82
CA ILE A 440 -5.39 -5.52 -11.49
C ILE A 440 -5.87 -6.95 -11.12
N PRO A 441 -5.00 -7.98 -11.07
CA PRO A 441 -5.42 -9.33 -10.65
C PRO A 441 -5.92 -9.35 -9.20
N ILE A 442 -5.24 -8.63 -8.30
CA ILE A 442 -5.59 -8.56 -6.89
C ILE A 442 -6.93 -7.84 -6.71
N ILE A 443 -7.14 -6.72 -7.41
CA ILE A 443 -8.40 -5.96 -7.37
C ILE A 443 -9.57 -6.84 -7.82
N SER A 444 -9.39 -7.57 -8.93
CA SER A 444 -10.44 -8.43 -9.49
C SER A 444 -10.86 -9.55 -8.54
N GLN A 445 -9.88 -10.14 -7.84
CA GLN A 445 -10.13 -11.23 -6.89
C GLN A 445 -10.73 -10.72 -5.57
N ARG A 446 -10.14 -9.67 -4.98
CA ARG A 446 -10.51 -9.19 -3.64
C ARG A 446 -11.92 -8.61 -3.55
N VAL A 447 -12.39 -7.94 -4.61
CA VAL A 447 -13.78 -7.43 -4.63
C VAL A 447 -14.78 -8.59 -4.51
N ILE A 448 -14.52 -9.72 -5.18
CA ILE A 448 -15.38 -10.90 -5.13
C ILE A 448 -15.24 -11.61 -3.78
N ASP A 449 -14.03 -11.69 -3.24
CA ASP A 449 -13.80 -12.26 -1.90
C ASP A 449 -14.51 -11.47 -0.80
N ALA A 450 -14.54 -10.13 -0.90
CA ALA A 450 -15.25 -9.27 0.04
C ALA A 450 -16.78 -9.47 -0.02
N ARG A 451 -17.34 -9.67 -1.22
CA ARG A 451 -18.77 -10.00 -1.39
C ARG A 451 -19.13 -11.38 -0.84
N ASN A 452 -18.24 -12.37 -1.01
CA ASN A 452 -18.46 -13.74 -0.56
C ASN A 452 -18.07 -14.00 0.91
N PHE A 453 -17.59 -12.98 1.62
CA PHE A 453 -17.17 -13.11 3.02
C PHE A 453 -18.35 -13.49 3.93
N PRO A 454 -18.17 -14.37 4.94
CA PRO A 454 -19.24 -14.77 5.85
C PRO A 454 -19.84 -13.56 6.57
N ASN A 455 -21.17 -13.41 6.51
CA ASN A 455 -21.90 -12.24 7.03
C ASN A 455 -21.41 -10.90 6.47
N SER A 456 -20.96 -10.86 5.22
CA SER A 456 -20.53 -9.63 4.57
C SER A 456 -21.64 -8.58 4.60
N THR A 457 -21.28 -7.38 5.06
CA THR A 457 -22.11 -6.17 5.04
C THR A 457 -21.64 -5.22 3.93
N MET A 458 -20.97 -5.74 2.91
CA MET A 458 -20.54 -4.96 1.76
C MET A 458 -21.77 -4.47 0.97
N VAL A 459 -21.93 -3.16 0.88
CA VAL A 459 -23.04 -2.50 0.16
C VAL A 459 -22.59 -1.84 -1.14
N GLY A 460 -21.29 -1.85 -1.43
CA GLY A 460 -20.80 -1.23 -2.65
C GLY A 460 -19.29 -1.26 -2.86
N THR A 461 -18.88 -0.71 -4.00
CA THR A 461 -17.48 -0.48 -4.40
C THR A 461 -17.19 1.02 -4.50
N GLY A 462 -15.92 1.42 -4.37
CA GLY A 462 -15.55 2.83 -4.38
C GLY A 462 -14.14 3.12 -4.85
N LEU A 463 -13.93 4.38 -5.23
CA LEU A 463 -12.64 4.93 -5.67
C LEU A 463 -12.24 6.09 -4.73
N THR A 464 -11.12 5.92 -4.02
CA THR A 464 -10.67 6.81 -2.92
C THR A 464 -9.24 7.30 -3.13
N MET A 465 -8.86 7.55 -4.38
CA MET A 465 -7.52 8.03 -4.73
C MET A 465 -7.25 9.45 -4.23
N GLU A 466 -6.05 9.70 -3.71
CA GLU A 466 -5.69 11.06 -3.28
C GLU A 466 -5.51 12.02 -4.45
N GLY A 467 -5.05 11.55 -5.60
CA GLY A 467 -4.99 12.31 -6.85
C GLY A 467 -5.43 11.47 -8.05
N ILE A 468 -5.99 12.15 -9.05
CA ILE A 468 -6.46 11.54 -10.31
C ILE A 468 -5.51 11.84 -11.48
N ASP A 469 -5.91 11.58 -12.73
CA ASP A 469 -5.10 11.77 -13.95
C ASP A 469 -3.84 10.86 -14.02
N GLN A 470 -3.93 9.63 -13.51
CA GLN A 470 -2.90 8.59 -13.70
C GLN A 470 -3.51 7.18 -13.79
N ASN A 471 -2.77 6.21 -14.33
CA ASN A 471 -3.09 4.77 -14.32
C ASN A 471 -4.56 4.41 -14.65
N TYR A 472 -5.11 5.00 -15.72
CA TYR A 472 -6.53 4.91 -16.11
C TYR A 472 -7.09 3.48 -16.12
N ILE A 473 -6.27 2.52 -16.58
CA ILE A 473 -6.61 1.09 -16.65
C ILE A 473 -7.07 0.51 -15.31
N VAL A 474 -6.51 0.98 -14.19
CA VAL A 474 -6.82 0.49 -12.85
C VAL A 474 -8.24 0.94 -12.44
N TYR A 475 -8.59 2.19 -12.75
CA TYR A 475 -9.89 2.76 -12.42
C TYR A 475 -11.00 2.17 -13.26
N ASP A 476 -10.78 2.04 -14.57
CA ASP A 476 -11.68 1.33 -15.47
C ASP A 476 -11.97 -0.09 -14.96
N LYS A 477 -10.91 -0.83 -14.56
CA LYS A 477 -11.09 -2.19 -14.05
C LYS A 477 -11.94 -2.22 -12.79
N MET A 478 -11.66 -1.34 -11.84
CA MET A 478 -12.36 -1.31 -10.56
C MET A 478 -13.85 -0.98 -10.74
N LEU A 479 -14.16 -0.05 -11.64
CA LEU A 479 -15.54 0.31 -11.98
C LEU A 479 -16.27 -0.85 -12.67
N GLU A 480 -15.57 -1.60 -13.55
CA GLU A 480 -16.10 -2.84 -14.14
C GLU A 480 -16.46 -3.93 -13.11
N MET A 481 -15.80 -3.96 -11.96
CA MET A 481 -16.13 -4.92 -10.91
C MET A 481 -17.47 -4.62 -10.22
N GLY A 482 -18.08 -3.44 -10.44
CA GLY A 482 -19.37 -3.06 -9.88
C GLY A 482 -20.57 -3.90 -10.36
N TRP A 483 -20.47 -4.49 -11.57
CA TRP A 483 -21.51 -5.35 -12.14
C TRP A 483 -21.06 -6.79 -12.42
N ARG A 484 -19.75 -7.07 -12.41
CA ARG A 484 -19.22 -8.41 -12.64
C ARG A 484 -19.34 -9.27 -11.38
N ASN A 485 -19.89 -10.47 -11.54
CA ASN A 485 -20.05 -11.47 -10.46
C ASN A 485 -18.91 -12.51 -10.41
N GLN A 486 -18.07 -12.58 -11.45
CA GLN A 486 -16.97 -13.53 -11.56
C GLN A 486 -15.69 -12.83 -12.00
N VAL A 487 -14.55 -13.39 -11.61
CA VAL A 487 -13.24 -12.91 -12.06
C VAL A 487 -13.15 -13.14 -13.57
N PRO A 488 -13.03 -12.08 -14.39
CA PRO A 488 -12.89 -12.26 -15.83
C PRO A 488 -11.51 -12.79 -16.19
N ASP A 489 -11.40 -13.42 -17.37
CA ASP A 489 -10.09 -13.70 -17.96
C ASP A 489 -9.37 -12.38 -18.20
N LEU A 490 -8.22 -12.22 -17.54
CA LEU A 490 -7.48 -10.97 -17.54
C LEU A 490 -6.83 -10.73 -18.89
N ASP A 491 -6.35 -11.76 -19.58
CA ASP A 491 -5.65 -11.60 -20.85
C ASP A 491 -6.62 -11.11 -21.94
N GLN A 492 -7.82 -11.70 -22.01
CA GLN A 492 -8.87 -11.22 -22.89
C GLN A 492 -9.29 -9.79 -22.54
N TRP A 493 -9.37 -9.48 -21.25
CA TRP A 493 -9.75 -8.13 -20.80
C TRP A 493 -8.71 -7.07 -21.21
N TYR A 494 -7.42 -7.37 -21.12
CA TYR A 494 -6.37 -6.46 -21.60
C TYR A 494 -6.47 -6.24 -23.11
N ASP A 495 -6.73 -7.29 -23.88
CA ASP A 495 -6.89 -7.18 -25.33
C ASP A 495 -8.07 -6.25 -25.66
N GLU A 496 -9.23 -6.46 -25.03
CA GLU A 496 -10.42 -5.61 -25.19
C GLU A 496 -10.16 -4.16 -24.75
N TYR A 497 -9.41 -3.96 -23.66
CA TYR A 497 -9.01 -2.65 -23.18
C TYR A 497 -8.13 -1.88 -24.19
N THR A 498 -7.16 -2.56 -24.81
CA THR A 498 -6.28 -1.90 -25.79
C THR A 498 -7.03 -1.50 -27.06
N VAL A 499 -7.95 -2.36 -27.53
CA VAL A 499 -8.77 -2.07 -28.71
C VAL A 499 -9.69 -0.88 -28.45
N ARG A 500 -10.35 -0.81 -27.30
CA ARG A 500 -11.24 0.33 -26.98
C ARG A 500 -10.48 1.63 -26.74
N ARG A 501 -9.26 1.57 -26.19
CA ARG A 501 -8.46 2.76 -25.87
C ARG A 501 -7.84 3.41 -27.09
N TYR A 502 -7.40 2.60 -28.05
CA TYR A 502 -6.68 3.09 -29.24
C TYR A 502 -7.51 3.03 -30.53
N GLY A 503 -8.62 2.29 -30.55
CA GLY A 503 -9.46 2.09 -31.73
C GLY A 503 -8.83 1.20 -32.82
N VAL A 504 -7.67 0.60 -32.56
CA VAL A 504 -6.91 -0.20 -33.52
C VAL A 504 -6.46 -1.50 -32.86
N ASN A 505 -6.62 -2.60 -33.57
CA ASN A 505 -6.16 -3.92 -33.13
C ASN A 505 -4.69 -4.13 -33.55
N ASN A 506 -3.79 -4.23 -32.57
CA ASN A 506 -2.36 -4.50 -32.80
C ASN A 506 -1.82 -5.49 -31.75
N SER A 507 -1.24 -6.61 -32.23
CA SER A 507 -0.76 -7.70 -31.38
C SER A 507 0.46 -7.34 -30.52
N ALA A 508 1.31 -6.41 -30.97
CA ALA A 508 2.46 -5.95 -30.20
C ALA A 508 2.01 -5.13 -28.98
N ILE A 509 1.03 -4.25 -29.17
CA ILE A 509 0.46 -3.42 -28.10
C ILE A 509 -0.31 -4.27 -27.09
N MET A 510 -1.11 -5.24 -27.56
CA MET A 510 -1.77 -6.22 -26.67
C MET A 510 -0.75 -6.94 -25.80
N SER A 511 0.34 -7.42 -26.40
CA SER A 511 1.42 -8.10 -25.66
C SER A 511 2.09 -7.17 -24.66
N ALA A 512 2.31 -5.89 -25.01
CA ALA A 512 2.91 -4.90 -24.12
C ALA A 512 2.07 -4.70 -22.85
N TRP A 513 0.75 -4.55 -22.99
CA TRP A 513 -0.16 -4.39 -21.86
C TRP A 513 -0.27 -5.65 -21.00
N ARG A 514 -0.07 -6.84 -21.56
CA ARG A 514 0.04 -8.09 -20.78
C ARG A 514 1.32 -8.18 -19.96
N PHE A 515 2.44 -7.62 -20.43
CA PHE A 515 3.65 -7.50 -19.59
C PHE A 515 3.46 -6.47 -18.47
N LEU A 516 2.57 -5.51 -18.66
CA LEU A 516 2.19 -4.53 -17.65
C LEU A 516 1.16 -5.08 -16.64
N GLN A 517 1.23 -6.37 -16.30
CA GLN A 517 0.48 -7.01 -15.24
C GLN A 517 1.27 -7.05 -13.92
N VAL A 518 0.91 -6.18 -12.95
CA VAL A 518 1.32 -6.22 -11.52
C VAL A 518 2.72 -5.69 -11.21
N TRP A 519 2.83 -4.84 -10.17
CA TRP A 519 4.06 -4.43 -9.44
C TRP A 519 5.34 -4.71 -10.25
N TYR A 520 5.57 -3.86 -11.26
CA TYR A 520 6.41 -4.20 -12.41
C TYR A 520 7.80 -4.68 -12.01
N ASN A 521 8.25 -5.78 -12.63
CA ASN A 521 9.67 -5.99 -12.77
C ASN A 521 10.22 -4.88 -13.69
N PRO A 522 11.30 -4.16 -13.32
CA PRO A 522 11.87 -3.12 -14.17
C PRO A 522 12.19 -3.58 -15.60
N HIS A 523 12.47 -4.87 -15.79
CA HIS A 523 12.70 -5.46 -17.12
C HIS A 523 11.43 -5.52 -18.00
N ASP A 524 10.26 -5.65 -17.39
CA ASP A 524 8.99 -5.78 -18.13
C ASP A 524 8.55 -4.42 -18.69
N VAL A 525 8.84 -3.32 -17.97
CA VAL A 525 8.60 -1.95 -18.46
C VAL A 525 9.42 -1.66 -19.70
N ILE A 526 10.71 -2.02 -19.71
CA ILE A 526 11.58 -1.83 -20.87
C ILE A 526 11.13 -2.70 -22.05
N SER A 527 10.66 -3.93 -21.77
CA SER A 527 10.14 -4.82 -22.81
C SER A 527 8.82 -4.29 -23.40
N ALA A 528 7.94 -3.72 -22.56
CA ALA A 528 6.74 -3.03 -23.02
C ALA A 528 7.10 -1.81 -23.89
N TRP A 529 8.15 -1.07 -23.54
CA TRP A 529 8.63 0.05 -24.33
C TRP A 529 9.11 -0.38 -25.73
N ASP A 530 9.86 -1.49 -25.84
CA ASP A 530 10.27 -2.09 -27.13
C ASP A 530 9.05 -2.44 -28.01
N LEU A 531 7.98 -2.96 -27.40
CA LEU A 531 6.75 -3.35 -28.08
C LEU A 531 5.90 -2.15 -28.52
N PHE A 532 5.86 -1.07 -27.74
CA PHE A 532 5.19 0.18 -28.15
C PHE A 532 5.84 0.80 -29.37
N ILE A 533 7.18 0.83 -29.42
CA ILE A 533 7.94 1.31 -30.59
C ILE A 533 7.66 0.41 -31.82
N THR A 534 7.65 -0.92 -31.64
CA THR A 534 7.28 -1.86 -32.70
C THR A 534 5.83 -1.65 -33.17
N GLY A 535 4.93 -1.33 -32.25
CA GLY A 535 3.54 -0.97 -32.53
C GLY A 535 3.44 0.25 -33.45
N VAL A 536 4.23 1.30 -33.20
CA VAL A 536 4.29 2.50 -34.06
C VAL A 536 4.83 2.18 -35.45
N MET A 537 5.85 1.32 -35.55
CA MET A 537 6.45 0.93 -36.84
C MET A 537 5.52 0.06 -37.69
N THR A 538 4.71 -0.78 -37.06
CA THR A 538 3.74 -1.65 -37.74
C THR A 538 2.48 -0.88 -38.11
N GLU A 539 1.92 -0.20 -37.12
CA GLU A 539 0.76 0.69 -36.99
C GLU A 539 0.85 2.23 -37.15
N PRO A 540 1.13 2.88 -38.29
CA PRO A 540 1.23 4.35 -38.33
C PRO A 540 -0.06 5.07 -37.90
N SER A 541 -1.23 4.44 -38.06
CA SER A 541 -2.52 4.99 -37.63
C SER A 541 -2.62 5.22 -36.12
N LEU A 542 -1.88 4.46 -35.30
CA LEU A 542 -1.81 4.64 -33.85
C LEU A 542 -1.28 6.01 -33.45
N THR A 543 -0.44 6.62 -34.30
CA THR A 543 0.14 7.94 -34.04
C THR A 543 -0.90 9.07 -34.04
N ASN A 544 -2.09 8.85 -34.62
CA ASN A 544 -3.16 9.84 -34.61
C ASN A 544 -4.01 9.76 -33.33
N ALA A 545 -4.02 8.63 -32.62
CA ALA A 545 -4.77 8.45 -31.39
C ALA A 545 -4.13 9.26 -30.24
N SER A 546 -4.87 10.20 -29.67
CA SER A 546 -4.44 11.02 -28.53
C SER A 546 -4.10 10.18 -27.30
N ASN A 547 -4.88 9.14 -27.02
CA ASN A 547 -4.65 8.22 -25.90
C ASN A 547 -3.32 7.48 -26.06
N PHE A 548 -2.99 7.07 -27.29
CA PHE A 548 -1.72 6.41 -27.58
C PHE A 548 -0.53 7.36 -27.39
N ARG A 549 -0.66 8.63 -27.82
CA ARG A 549 0.37 9.66 -27.56
C ARG A 549 0.59 9.88 -26.07
N HIS A 550 -0.48 9.91 -25.27
CA HIS A 550 -0.38 10.07 -23.83
C HIS A 550 0.33 8.88 -23.18
N ASP A 551 -0.12 7.65 -23.48
CA ASP A 551 0.46 6.43 -22.92
C ASP A 551 1.93 6.23 -23.36
N MET A 552 2.28 6.64 -24.59
CA MET A 552 3.66 6.61 -25.07
C MET A 552 4.58 7.53 -24.25
N VAL A 553 4.11 8.73 -23.89
CA VAL A 553 4.85 9.65 -23.02
C VAL A 553 4.99 9.06 -21.61
N ASP A 554 3.91 8.51 -21.04
CA ASP A 554 3.95 7.96 -19.68
C ASP A 554 4.84 6.70 -19.58
N LEU A 555 4.79 5.82 -20.57
CA LEU A 555 5.66 4.64 -20.63
C LEU A 555 7.13 5.01 -20.84
N THR A 556 7.41 6.00 -21.69
CA THR A 556 8.78 6.50 -21.90
C THR A 556 9.30 7.17 -20.63
N ARG A 557 8.47 7.99 -19.97
CA ARG A 557 8.77 8.61 -18.66
C ARG A 557 9.11 7.54 -17.62
N GLN A 558 8.29 6.49 -17.49
CA GLN A 558 8.56 5.38 -16.56
C GLN A 558 9.87 4.66 -16.91
N SER A 559 10.09 4.37 -18.20
CA SER A 559 11.33 3.72 -18.65
C SER A 559 12.58 4.55 -18.29
N MET A 560 12.51 5.88 -18.45
CA MET A 560 13.59 6.78 -18.03
C MET A 560 13.79 6.79 -16.51
N GLN A 561 12.73 6.71 -15.72
CA GLN A 561 12.82 6.56 -14.26
C GLN A 561 13.56 5.27 -13.87
N GLU A 562 13.27 4.14 -14.51
CA GLU A 562 13.98 2.87 -14.25
C GLU A 562 15.47 2.97 -14.64
N ILE A 563 15.79 3.61 -15.76
CA ILE A 563 17.17 3.85 -16.19
C ILE A 563 17.89 4.77 -15.20
N PHE A 564 17.21 5.80 -14.70
CA PHE A 564 17.76 6.69 -13.68
C PHE A 564 18.09 5.93 -12.38
N HIS A 565 17.19 5.04 -11.93
CA HIS A 565 17.42 4.18 -10.77
C HIS A 565 18.63 3.25 -10.96
N LEU A 566 18.80 2.69 -12.17
CA LEU A 566 19.98 1.89 -12.53
C LEU A 566 21.27 2.71 -12.44
N LEU A 567 21.28 3.92 -12.99
CA LEU A 567 22.44 4.83 -12.95
C LEU A 567 22.77 5.26 -11.51
N TYR A 568 21.76 5.56 -10.70
CA TYR A 568 21.94 5.89 -9.29
C TYR A 568 22.56 4.72 -8.50
N SER A 569 22.08 3.49 -8.71
CA SER A 569 22.64 2.30 -8.08
C SER A 569 24.12 2.11 -8.44
N LYS A 570 24.51 2.41 -9.68
CA LYS A 570 25.93 2.41 -10.09
C LYS A 570 26.72 3.53 -9.44
N LEU A 571 26.16 4.73 -9.37
CA LEU A 571 26.80 5.88 -8.73
C LEU A 571 27.18 5.55 -7.29
N LEU A 572 26.26 4.93 -6.53
CA LEU A 572 26.52 4.48 -5.16
C LEU A 572 27.64 3.43 -5.09
N MET A 573 27.64 2.44 -5.99
CA MET A 573 28.72 1.45 -6.02
C MET A 573 30.08 2.08 -6.31
N VAL A 574 30.15 3.01 -7.25
CA VAL A 574 31.40 3.71 -7.60
C VAL A 574 31.87 4.61 -6.46
N TYR A 575 30.93 5.25 -5.76
CA TYR A 575 31.23 6.03 -4.55
C TYR A 575 31.82 5.15 -3.44
N LEU A 576 31.27 3.95 -3.22
CA LEU A 576 31.83 2.96 -2.28
C LEU A 576 33.20 2.43 -2.73
N GLU A 577 33.40 2.24 -4.03
CA GLU A 577 34.70 1.88 -4.63
C GLU A 577 35.72 3.04 -4.60
N LYS A 578 35.33 4.25 -4.15
CA LYS A 578 36.14 5.48 -4.08
C LYS A 578 36.79 5.90 -5.40
N ASN A 579 36.13 5.63 -6.53
CA ASN A 579 36.64 5.97 -7.85
C ASN A 579 36.06 7.32 -8.34
N SER A 580 36.82 8.41 -8.17
CA SER A 580 36.38 9.77 -8.50
C SER A 580 36.14 10.00 -10.01
N THR A 581 36.95 9.40 -10.88
CA THR A 581 36.83 9.60 -12.34
C THR A 581 35.56 8.99 -12.94
N ALA A 582 35.12 7.85 -12.40
CA ALA A 582 33.91 7.17 -12.87
C ALA A 582 32.61 7.88 -12.41
N ILE A 583 32.66 8.66 -11.32
CA ILE A 583 31.52 9.44 -10.82
C ILE A 583 31.14 10.53 -11.80
N GLY A 584 32.12 11.27 -12.34
CA GLY A 584 31.84 12.35 -13.30
C GLY A 584 31.11 11.87 -14.56
N GLY A 585 31.48 10.71 -15.09
CA GLY A 585 30.83 10.12 -16.27
C GLY A 585 29.39 9.67 -16.01
N ILE A 586 29.12 9.04 -14.86
CA ILE A 586 27.77 8.61 -14.47
C ILE A 586 26.90 9.82 -14.12
N ALA A 587 27.47 10.79 -13.41
CA ALA A 587 26.81 12.05 -13.07
C ALA A 587 26.32 12.80 -14.31
N TYR A 588 27.17 12.94 -15.32
CA TYR A 588 26.79 13.58 -16.59
C TYR A 588 25.59 12.85 -17.23
N LYS A 589 25.63 11.51 -17.31
CA LYS A 589 24.51 10.71 -17.83
C LYS A 589 23.22 10.95 -17.04
N MET A 590 23.28 11.04 -15.71
CA MET A 590 22.09 11.26 -14.88
C MET A 590 21.47 12.64 -15.12
N ILE A 591 22.28 13.69 -15.22
CA ILE A 591 21.79 15.05 -15.48
C ILE A 591 21.26 15.20 -16.91
N ASP A 592 21.93 14.57 -17.88
CA ASP A 592 21.48 14.50 -19.28
C ASP A 592 20.13 13.77 -19.40
N LEU A 593 19.92 12.70 -18.63
CA LEU A 593 18.63 11.98 -18.56
C LEU A 593 17.52 12.88 -18.02
N LEU A 594 17.76 13.64 -16.96
CA LEU A 594 16.75 14.56 -16.41
C LEU A 594 16.41 15.69 -17.38
N GLN A 595 17.37 16.17 -18.15
CA GLN A 595 17.13 17.15 -19.21
C GLN A 595 16.26 16.57 -20.33
N ASP A 596 16.60 15.38 -20.82
CA ASP A 596 15.82 14.66 -21.82
C ASP A 596 14.39 14.36 -21.33
N LEU A 597 14.24 14.04 -20.04
CA LEU A 597 12.96 13.77 -19.41
C LEU A 597 12.07 15.02 -19.41
N ASP A 598 12.64 16.17 -19.06
CA ASP A 598 11.90 17.44 -19.10
C ASP A 598 11.41 17.76 -20.52
N GLU A 599 12.28 17.58 -21.53
CA GLU A 599 11.93 17.80 -22.93
C GLU A 599 10.84 16.83 -23.43
N LEU A 600 10.83 15.58 -22.95
CA LEU A 600 9.75 14.64 -23.23
C LEU A 600 8.44 15.13 -22.61
N LEU A 601 8.46 15.53 -21.34
CA LEU A 601 7.26 15.96 -20.63
C LEU A 601 6.65 17.24 -21.23
N GLN A 602 7.48 18.10 -21.84
CA GLN A 602 7.01 19.29 -22.57
C GLN A 602 6.10 18.95 -23.77
N THR A 603 6.19 17.73 -24.32
CA THR A 603 5.35 17.29 -25.45
C THR A 603 3.92 16.91 -25.03
N GLY A 604 3.68 16.66 -23.74
CA GLY A 604 2.39 16.19 -23.22
C GLY A 604 1.64 17.30 -22.48
N SER A 605 0.43 17.66 -22.95
CA SER A 605 -0.38 18.74 -22.35
C SER A 605 -0.80 18.54 -20.89
N LYS A 606 -0.75 17.30 -20.40
CA LYS A 606 -1.09 16.90 -19.02
C LYS A 606 0.13 16.85 -18.09
N PHE A 607 1.35 16.93 -18.63
CA PHE A 607 2.60 16.88 -17.87
C PHE A 607 3.27 18.26 -17.73
N LEU A 608 2.50 19.35 -17.88
CA LEU A 608 3.02 20.72 -17.84
C LEU A 608 2.72 21.39 -16.50
N LEU A 609 3.76 21.83 -15.79
CA LEU A 609 3.60 22.68 -14.60
C LEU A 609 2.91 24.01 -14.91
N GLY A 610 3.17 24.56 -16.10
CA GLY A 610 2.59 25.84 -16.53
C GLY A 610 1.07 25.83 -16.59
N LYS A 611 0.45 24.67 -16.89
CA LYS A 611 -1.01 24.53 -16.86
C LYS A 611 -1.56 24.60 -15.44
N TRP A 612 -0.95 23.86 -14.51
CA TRP A 612 -1.34 23.87 -13.09
C TRP A 612 -1.22 25.28 -12.47
N ILE A 613 -0.13 25.98 -12.75
CA ILE A 613 0.08 27.36 -12.28
C ILE A 613 -0.89 28.34 -12.95
N ALA A 614 -1.14 28.19 -14.26
CA ALA A 614 -2.11 29.04 -14.96
C ALA A 614 -3.53 28.86 -14.41
N ASP A 615 -3.93 27.63 -14.12
CA ASP A 615 -5.22 27.32 -13.51
C ASP A 615 -5.33 27.98 -12.13
N ALA A 616 -4.30 27.87 -11.28
CA ALA A 616 -4.24 28.53 -9.97
C ALA A 616 -4.35 30.07 -10.09
N LYS A 617 -3.55 30.69 -10.97
CA LYS A 617 -3.59 32.15 -11.22
C LYS A 617 -4.94 32.61 -11.76
N SER A 618 -5.65 31.75 -12.49
CA SER A 618 -6.93 32.12 -13.10
C SER A 618 -8.06 32.35 -12.09
N TRP A 619 -7.85 32.02 -10.82
CA TRP A 619 -8.75 32.30 -9.71
C TRP A 619 -8.46 33.63 -9.00
N GLY A 620 -7.24 34.16 -9.11
CA GLY A 620 -6.88 35.43 -8.49
C GLY A 620 -7.37 36.63 -9.32
N LEU A 621 -8.07 37.58 -8.70
CA LEU A 621 -8.46 38.82 -9.35
C LEU A 621 -7.34 39.87 -9.22
N THR A 622 -6.73 39.94 -8.04
CA THR A 622 -5.62 40.83 -7.74
C THR A 622 -4.27 40.16 -8.01
N GLU A 623 -3.22 40.96 -8.20
CA GLU A 623 -1.88 40.41 -8.40
C GLU A 623 -1.36 39.70 -7.14
N GLY A 624 -1.73 40.18 -5.95
CA GLY A 624 -1.40 39.53 -4.67
C GLY A 624 -2.01 38.13 -4.55
N GLU A 625 -3.30 37.96 -4.86
CA GLU A 625 -3.97 36.65 -4.86
C GLU A 625 -3.34 35.69 -5.88
N LYS A 626 -3.01 36.18 -7.08
CA LYS A 626 -2.35 35.35 -8.11
C LYS A 626 -1.00 34.83 -7.64
N MET A 627 -0.21 35.67 -6.98
CA MET A 627 1.08 35.28 -6.41
C MET A 627 0.89 34.27 -5.27
N GLN A 628 -0.09 34.48 -4.40
CA GLN A 628 -0.40 33.54 -3.31
C GLN A 628 -0.87 32.18 -3.82
N TYR A 629 -1.74 32.14 -4.83
CA TYR A 629 -2.22 30.88 -5.41
C TYR A 629 -1.13 30.15 -6.19
N GLU A 630 -0.25 30.88 -6.90
CA GLU A 630 0.95 30.28 -7.50
C GLU A 630 1.87 29.68 -6.44
N TRP A 631 2.11 30.40 -5.34
CA TRP A 631 2.92 29.91 -4.23
C TRP A 631 2.30 28.64 -3.61
N ASN A 632 1.00 28.65 -3.32
CA ASN A 632 0.27 27.47 -2.84
C ASN A 632 0.41 26.27 -3.80
N ALA A 633 0.24 26.50 -5.10
CA ALA A 633 0.34 25.46 -6.12
C ALA A 633 1.75 24.84 -6.23
N ARG A 634 2.81 25.65 -6.08
CA ARG A 634 4.21 25.18 -6.08
C ARG A 634 4.58 24.47 -4.79
N ASN A 635 4.16 25.02 -3.66
CA ASN A 635 4.49 24.50 -2.35
C ASN A 635 3.86 23.11 -2.15
N GLN A 636 2.58 22.94 -2.50
CA GLN A 636 1.87 21.67 -2.39
C GLN A 636 2.62 20.50 -3.07
N ILE A 637 3.19 20.71 -4.26
CA ILE A 637 3.86 19.65 -5.03
C ILE A 637 5.34 19.43 -4.64
N THR A 638 5.89 20.26 -3.74
CA THR A 638 7.32 20.23 -3.35
C THR A 638 7.49 20.12 -1.83
N LEU A 639 7.65 21.24 -1.12
CA LEU A 639 7.95 21.28 0.31
C LEU A 639 6.74 20.90 1.19
N TRP A 640 5.54 21.21 0.69
CA TRP A 640 4.24 21.01 1.34
C TRP A 640 4.02 21.87 2.61
N GLY A 641 5.01 21.93 3.51
CA GLY A 641 5.05 22.79 4.68
C GLY A 641 6.23 23.79 4.67
N PRO A 642 6.35 24.69 5.67
CA PRO A 642 7.34 25.76 5.69
C PRO A 642 8.79 25.29 5.73
N ARG A 643 9.08 24.15 6.37
CA ARG A 643 10.44 23.58 6.46
C ARG A 643 10.57 22.22 5.78
N GLY A 644 9.63 21.87 4.91
CA GLY A 644 9.63 20.58 4.24
C GLY A 644 9.13 19.44 5.13
N GLU A 645 8.15 19.70 5.98
CA GLU A 645 7.53 18.77 6.94
C GLU A 645 7.04 17.49 6.23
N ILE A 646 6.55 17.63 4.99
CA ILE A 646 6.16 16.51 4.13
C ILE A 646 6.77 16.65 2.73
N ARG A 647 8.09 16.88 2.72
CA ARG A 647 8.88 17.07 1.50
C ARG A 647 8.62 15.95 0.49
N ASP A 648 8.33 16.36 -0.73
CA ASP A 648 8.14 15.53 -1.92
C ASP A 648 6.94 14.56 -1.91
N TYR A 649 6.02 14.68 -0.95
CA TYR A 649 4.87 13.77 -0.85
C TYR A 649 3.97 13.81 -2.08
N ALA A 650 3.65 15.01 -2.55
CA ALA A 650 2.79 15.21 -3.71
C ALA A 650 3.59 15.51 -4.99
N THR A 651 4.76 14.88 -5.12
CA THR A 651 5.64 15.09 -6.27
C THR A 651 4.96 14.77 -7.59
N LYS A 652 5.33 15.56 -8.60
CA LYS A 652 4.85 15.42 -9.97
C LYS A 652 6.05 15.39 -10.90
N GLN A 653 6.05 14.43 -11.83
CA GLN A 653 6.99 14.41 -12.95
C GLN A 653 6.44 15.28 -14.07
N TRP A 654 6.53 16.59 -13.88
CA TRP A 654 6.08 17.60 -14.85
C TRP A 654 7.25 18.38 -15.42
N ALA A 655 7.11 18.78 -16.68
CA ALA A 655 8.01 19.73 -17.32
C ALA A 655 8.06 21.03 -16.51
N GLY A 656 9.27 21.54 -16.29
CA GLY A 656 9.56 22.66 -15.39
C GLY A 656 9.93 22.20 -13.97
N VAL A 657 9.18 21.26 -13.37
CA VAL A 657 9.54 20.69 -12.05
C VAL A 657 10.81 19.86 -12.19
N VAL A 658 10.92 19.04 -13.24
CA VAL A 658 12.12 18.25 -13.49
C VAL A 658 13.33 19.15 -13.73
N ALA A 659 13.19 20.16 -14.60
CA ALA A 659 14.28 21.08 -14.93
C ALA A 659 14.72 21.99 -13.77
N ASP A 660 13.79 22.60 -13.03
CA ASP A 660 14.10 23.66 -12.07
C ASP A 660 14.10 23.20 -10.60
N TYR A 661 13.52 22.03 -10.29
CA TYR A 661 13.48 21.49 -8.93
C TYR A 661 14.29 20.19 -8.79
N PHE A 662 14.01 19.14 -9.56
CA PHE A 662 14.71 17.86 -9.38
C PHE A 662 16.16 17.89 -9.88
N LYS A 663 16.41 18.46 -11.06
CA LYS A 663 17.75 18.50 -11.65
C LYS A 663 18.78 19.25 -10.76
N PRO A 664 18.51 20.46 -10.24
CA PRO A 664 19.47 21.15 -9.37
C PRO A 664 19.74 20.40 -8.06
N ARG A 665 18.75 19.69 -7.52
CA ARG A 665 18.93 18.84 -6.31
C ARG A 665 19.94 17.72 -6.56
N TRP A 666 19.82 17.05 -7.70
CA TRP A 666 20.75 16.01 -8.10
C TRP A 666 22.15 16.55 -8.40
N GLU A 667 22.27 17.75 -8.99
CA GLU A 667 23.56 18.41 -9.21
C GLU A 667 24.29 18.74 -7.90
N ILE A 668 23.57 19.23 -6.88
CA ILE A 668 24.12 19.49 -5.54
C ILE A 668 24.56 18.17 -4.89
N PHE A 669 23.73 17.12 -4.99
CA PHE A 669 24.05 15.81 -4.43
C PHE A 669 25.32 15.21 -5.04
N ILE A 670 25.44 15.26 -6.37
CA ILE A 670 26.61 14.79 -7.10
C ILE A 670 27.86 15.60 -6.71
N ARG A 671 27.75 16.93 -6.61
CA ARG A 671 28.86 17.80 -6.22
C ARG A 671 29.34 17.48 -4.80
N GLU A 672 28.41 17.29 -3.87
CA GLU A 672 28.74 16.95 -2.49
C GLU A 672 29.43 15.57 -2.39
N MET A 673 28.98 14.58 -3.17
CA MET A 673 29.67 13.28 -3.26
C MET A 673 31.09 13.39 -3.82
N GLN A 674 31.30 14.22 -4.85
CA GLN A 674 32.64 14.48 -5.40
C GLN A 674 33.55 15.14 -4.36
N MET A 675 33.07 16.20 -3.69
CA MET A 675 33.82 16.88 -2.62
C MET A 675 34.13 15.94 -1.46
N SER A 676 33.18 15.09 -1.07
CA SER A 676 33.38 14.09 0.00
C SER A 676 34.53 13.14 -0.32
N LEU A 677 34.70 12.74 -1.58
CA LEU A 677 35.79 11.87 -2.01
C LEU A 677 37.11 12.60 -2.16
N ASP A 678 37.10 13.81 -2.73
CA ASP A 678 38.31 14.61 -2.94
C ASP A 678 38.92 15.06 -1.60
N GLU A 679 38.07 15.47 -0.66
CA GLU A 679 38.47 15.92 0.68
C GLU A 679 38.60 14.78 1.70
N LYS A 680 38.26 13.53 1.30
CA LYS A 680 38.25 12.33 2.15
C LYS A 680 37.42 12.48 3.43
N ARG A 681 36.37 13.30 3.40
CA ARG A 681 35.44 13.48 4.52
C ARG A 681 34.22 12.57 4.37
N PRO A 682 33.53 12.21 5.46
CA PRO A 682 32.24 11.54 5.35
C PRO A 682 31.17 12.47 4.77
N PHE A 683 30.17 11.89 4.10
CA PHE A 683 29.03 12.63 3.56
C PHE A 683 28.22 13.26 4.69
N ASN A 684 28.10 14.58 4.71
CA ASN A 684 27.35 15.29 5.74
C ASN A 684 25.91 15.53 5.30
N LYS A 685 25.02 14.60 5.67
CA LYS A 685 23.60 14.65 5.32
C LYS A 685 22.91 15.94 5.79
N LYS A 686 23.15 16.40 7.02
CA LYS A 686 22.48 17.59 7.55
C LYS A 686 22.86 18.88 6.80
N ALA A 687 24.14 19.03 6.48
CA ALA A 687 24.62 20.17 5.70
C ALA A 687 24.09 20.11 4.25
N PHE A 688 24.04 18.92 3.65
CA PHE A 688 23.44 18.70 2.34
C PHE A 688 21.95 19.08 2.34
N ASP A 689 21.16 18.58 3.28
CA ASP A 689 19.72 18.84 3.35
C ASP A 689 19.44 20.35 3.52
N ALA A 690 20.19 21.03 4.40
CA ALA A 690 20.08 22.47 4.59
C ALA A 690 20.47 23.27 3.32
N ASN A 691 21.51 22.82 2.61
CA ASN A 691 21.95 23.46 1.37
C ASN A 691 20.92 23.29 0.25
N VAL A 692 20.34 22.09 0.11
CA VAL A 692 19.30 21.84 -0.89
C VAL A 692 18.06 22.68 -0.62
N PHE A 693 17.62 22.75 0.63
CA PHE A 693 16.48 23.56 1.03
C PHE A 693 16.68 25.04 0.65
N ALA A 694 17.81 25.62 1.05
CA ALA A 694 18.10 27.04 0.84
C ALA A 694 18.39 27.43 -0.63
N VAL A 695 19.02 26.54 -1.40
CA VAL A 695 19.46 26.86 -2.78
C VAL A 695 18.39 26.52 -3.82
N VAL A 696 17.59 25.49 -3.60
CA VAL A 696 16.66 24.97 -4.62
C VAL A 696 15.22 25.06 -4.17
N GLU A 697 14.89 24.51 -3.01
CA GLU A 697 13.49 24.21 -2.68
C GLU A 697 12.71 25.45 -2.28
N GLU A 698 13.23 26.23 -1.34
CA GLU A 698 12.60 27.50 -0.93
C GLU A 698 12.56 28.50 -2.12
N PRO A 699 13.66 28.75 -2.87
CA PRO A 699 13.61 29.63 -4.04
C PRO A 699 12.62 29.17 -5.13
N PHE A 700 12.45 27.86 -5.32
CA PHE A 700 11.50 27.34 -6.30
C PHE A 700 10.05 27.69 -5.92
N THR A 701 9.69 27.60 -4.64
CA THR A 701 8.33 27.95 -4.17
C THR A 701 8.02 29.44 -4.31
N LEU A 702 9.01 30.30 -4.07
CA LEU A 702 8.88 31.76 -4.15
C LEU A 702 9.06 32.32 -5.57
N SER A 703 9.50 31.49 -6.52
CA SER A 703 9.77 31.91 -7.89
C SER A 703 8.49 32.24 -8.66
N THR A 704 8.53 33.34 -9.41
CA THR A 704 7.46 33.78 -10.33
C THR A 704 7.78 33.43 -11.80
N LYS A 705 8.74 32.53 -12.03
CA LYS A 705 9.13 32.09 -13.38
C LYS A 705 7.92 31.57 -14.15
N HIS A 706 7.70 32.11 -15.34
CA HIS A 706 6.62 31.68 -16.23
C HIS A 706 6.99 30.38 -16.95
N TYR A 707 6.06 29.42 -16.96
CA TYR A 707 6.17 28.17 -17.70
C TYR A 707 5.10 28.10 -18.79
N SER A 708 5.44 27.52 -19.94
CA SER A 708 4.49 27.33 -21.03
C SER A 708 3.30 26.46 -20.58
N ASN A 709 2.10 26.85 -21.00
CA ASN A 709 0.86 26.09 -20.81
C ASN A 709 0.45 25.28 -22.07
N VAL A 710 1.23 25.39 -23.16
CA VAL A 710 1.03 24.65 -24.41
C VAL A 710 2.14 23.64 -24.59
N ALA A 711 1.76 22.43 -25.04
CA ALA A 711 2.71 21.37 -25.37
C ALA A 711 3.54 21.73 -26.61
N ILE A 712 4.84 21.44 -26.57
CA ILE A 712 5.79 21.78 -27.64
C ILE A 712 6.43 20.49 -28.17
N GLY A 713 6.38 20.29 -29.48
CA GLY A 713 6.97 19.14 -30.15
C GLY A 713 6.01 17.96 -30.35
N ASP A 714 6.49 16.95 -31.07
CA ASP A 714 5.75 15.71 -31.29
C ASP A 714 6.19 14.65 -30.25
N PRO A 715 5.26 14.14 -29.41
CA PRO A 715 5.58 13.14 -28.40
C PRO A 715 6.16 11.85 -28.99
N ILE A 716 5.71 11.41 -30.15
CA ILE A 716 6.13 10.13 -30.73
C ILE A 716 7.56 10.22 -31.26
N MET A 717 7.86 11.26 -32.05
CA MET A 717 9.22 11.46 -32.57
C MET A 717 10.23 11.65 -31.44
N LYS A 718 9.88 12.38 -30.38
CA LYS A 718 10.75 12.57 -29.22
C LYS A 718 10.96 11.26 -28.45
N ALA A 719 9.89 10.51 -28.20
CA ALA A 719 9.98 9.21 -27.54
C ALA A 719 10.87 8.21 -28.30
N MET A 720 10.77 8.17 -29.64
CA MET A 720 11.63 7.34 -30.49
C MET A 720 13.11 7.76 -30.42
N ALA A 721 13.39 9.07 -30.46
CA ALA A 721 14.77 9.57 -30.33
C ALA A 721 15.38 9.21 -28.97
N LEU A 722 14.58 9.29 -27.90
CA LEU A 722 15.01 8.90 -26.55
C LEU A 722 15.19 7.39 -26.41
N TYR A 723 14.34 6.60 -27.08
CA TYR A 723 14.50 5.16 -27.17
C TYR A 723 15.85 4.77 -27.77
N ASP A 724 16.20 5.31 -28.93
CA ASP A 724 17.47 4.98 -29.61
C ASP A 724 18.71 5.35 -28.79
N LYS A 725 18.62 6.40 -27.96
CA LYS A 725 19.69 6.87 -27.07
C LYS A 725 19.80 6.01 -25.82
N TRP A 726 18.71 5.89 -25.06
CA TRP A 726 18.74 5.33 -23.70
C TRP A 726 18.64 3.80 -23.67
N ARG A 727 18.04 3.17 -24.69
CA ARG A 727 17.94 1.71 -24.75
C ARG A 727 19.30 1.03 -24.84
N LYS A 728 20.22 1.59 -25.64
CA LYS A 728 21.61 1.10 -25.78
C LYS A 728 22.37 1.21 -24.47
N ILE A 729 22.27 2.37 -23.81
CA ILE A 729 22.89 2.63 -22.51
C ILE A 729 22.37 1.63 -21.49
N TYR A 730 21.06 1.38 -21.44
CA TYR A 730 20.48 0.40 -20.53
C TYR A 730 21.02 -1.02 -20.76
N GLN A 731 21.19 -1.48 -22.01
CA GLN A 731 21.75 -2.81 -22.29
C GLN A 731 23.20 -2.93 -21.79
N GLU A 732 24.06 -2.00 -22.19
CA GLU A 732 25.47 -1.97 -21.77
C GLU A 732 25.59 -1.90 -20.24
N ASP A 733 24.77 -1.05 -19.63
CA ASP A 733 24.83 -0.81 -18.20
C ASP A 733 24.22 -1.95 -17.37
N SER A 734 23.15 -2.59 -17.85
CA SER A 734 22.52 -3.76 -17.21
C SER A 734 23.43 -4.99 -17.26
N GLU A 735 24.13 -5.25 -18.38
CA GLU A 735 25.09 -6.35 -18.47
C GLU A 735 26.29 -6.16 -17.53
N SER A 736 26.78 -4.93 -17.41
CA SER A 736 27.81 -4.54 -16.43
C SER A 736 27.35 -4.79 -14.99
N LEU A 737 26.10 -4.46 -14.67
CA LEU A 737 25.51 -4.69 -13.35
C LEU A 737 25.26 -6.17 -13.09
N SER A 738 24.74 -6.94 -14.07
CA SER A 738 24.53 -8.38 -13.96
C SER A 738 25.86 -9.15 -13.80
N SER A 739 26.94 -8.69 -14.43
CA SER A 739 28.27 -9.30 -14.29
C SER A 739 28.94 -8.96 -12.96
N LYS A 740 28.78 -7.73 -12.44
CA LYS A 740 29.25 -7.32 -11.10
C LYS A 740 28.36 -7.86 -9.96
N ALA A 741 27.05 -7.92 -10.14
CA ALA A 741 26.10 -8.50 -9.18
C ALA A 741 26.22 -10.03 -9.12
N ARG A 742 26.46 -10.72 -10.25
CA ARG A 742 26.93 -12.13 -10.25
C ARG A 742 28.27 -12.29 -9.55
N LYS A 743 29.07 -11.23 -9.43
CA LYS A 743 30.32 -11.21 -8.65
C LYS A 743 30.06 -11.01 -7.16
N LEU A 744 28.97 -10.33 -6.79
CA LEU A 744 28.53 -10.09 -5.42
C LEU A 744 27.76 -11.29 -4.84
N TRP A 745 27.04 -12.04 -5.68
CA TRP A 745 26.27 -13.24 -5.32
C TRP A 745 26.99 -14.58 -5.52
N ARG A 746 28.25 -14.56 -5.98
CA ARG A 746 29.08 -15.77 -5.97
C ARG A 746 29.76 -15.86 -4.60
N GLY A 747 29.54 -16.96 -3.90
CA GLY A 747 29.96 -17.18 -2.51
C GLY A 747 31.41 -16.79 -2.19
N GLU A 748 31.68 -16.64 -0.90
CA GLU A 748 32.91 -16.08 -0.31
C GLU A 748 34.24 -16.65 -0.85
N THR A 749 34.20 -17.84 -1.45
CA THR A 749 35.35 -18.50 -2.11
C THR A 749 35.83 -17.77 -3.37
N VAL A 750 34.97 -17.04 -4.08
CA VAL A 750 35.33 -16.31 -5.31
C VAL A 750 35.64 -14.83 -5.03
N THR A 751 35.08 -14.26 -3.96
CA THR A 751 35.32 -12.84 -3.59
C THR A 751 36.64 -12.63 -2.82
N GLY A 752 37.17 -13.69 -2.19
CA GLY A 752 38.48 -13.67 -1.55
C GLY A 752 39.66 -13.80 -2.52
N PHE A 753 39.47 -14.39 -3.70
CA PHE A 753 40.54 -14.77 -4.62
C PHE A 753 40.36 -14.11 -6.00
N LYS A 754 41.19 -13.10 -6.32
CA LYS A 754 41.11 -12.38 -7.59
C LYS A 754 42.50 -12.30 -8.22
N ASN A 755 42.63 -12.78 -9.47
CA ASN A 755 43.87 -12.72 -10.25
C ASN A 755 45.13 -13.30 -9.54
N GLY A 756 44.99 -14.43 -8.86
CA GLY A 756 46.13 -15.10 -8.19
C GLY A 756 46.59 -14.45 -6.89
N GLN A 757 45.85 -13.47 -6.36
CA GLN A 757 46.12 -12.84 -5.06
C GLN A 757 44.86 -12.76 -4.20
N TRP A 758 45.05 -12.86 -2.88
CA TRP A 758 43.97 -12.73 -1.90
C TRP A 758 43.60 -11.26 -1.71
N THR A 759 42.36 -10.90 -2.04
CA THR A 759 41.86 -9.51 -1.93
C THR A 759 41.20 -9.21 -0.58
N HIS A 760 40.64 -10.23 0.09
CA HIS A 760 40.06 -10.11 1.43
C HIS A 760 40.54 -11.24 2.33
N TRP A 761 41.51 -10.96 3.20
CA TRP A 761 42.09 -11.95 4.13
C TRP A 761 41.10 -12.46 5.18
N GLY A 762 40.05 -11.68 5.52
CA GLY A 762 38.97 -12.14 6.41
C GLY A 762 38.19 -13.33 5.86
N ASN A 763 37.92 -13.36 4.56
CA ASN A 763 37.16 -14.44 3.92
C ASN A 763 37.95 -15.75 3.88
N ALA A 764 39.29 -15.69 3.88
CA ALA A 764 40.13 -16.88 4.00
C ALA A 764 39.96 -17.59 5.34
N GLN A 765 39.65 -16.85 6.41
CA GLN A 765 39.36 -17.43 7.72
C GLN A 765 38.01 -18.17 7.70
N HIS A 766 36.97 -17.60 7.08
CA HIS A 766 35.67 -18.26 6.92
C HIS A 766 35.75 -19.54 6.07
N ILE A 767 36.47 -19.50 4.94
CA ILE A 767 36.71 -20.68 4.09
C ILE A 767 37.39 -21.78 4.90
N SER A 768 38.37 -21.42 5.73
CA SER A 768 39.08 -22.38 6.58
C SER A 768 38.12 -23.03 7.57
N MET A 769 37.28 -22.24 8.25
CA MET A 769 36.25 -22.74 9.16
C MET A 769 35.28 -23.71 8.46
N PHE A 770 34.70 -23.30 7.32
CA PHE A 770 33.73 -24.14 6.58
C PHE A 770 34.34 -25.44 6.07
N LEU A 771 35.62 -25.44 5.69
CA LEU A 771 36.31 -26.65 5.24
C LEU A 771 36.38 -27.72 6.33
N PHE A 772 36.70 -27.34 7.57
CA PHE A 772 36.80 -28.29 8.68
C PHE A 772 35.42 -28.80 9.14
N PHE A 773 34.37 -27.98 9.13
CA PHE A 773 33.00 -28.45 9.35
C PHE A 773 32.44 -29.28 8.18
N GLY A 774 32.88 -29.00 6.95
CA GLY A 774 32.61 -29.86 5.80
C GLY A 774 33.26 -31.24 5.97
N PHE A 775 34.50 -31.27 6.50
CA PHE A 775 35.20 -32.51 6.79
C PHE A 775 34.50 -33.34 7.87
N THR A 776 33.98 -32.72 8.95
CA THR A 776 33.17 -33.45 9.95
C THR A 776 31.92 -34.06 9.32
N GLY A 777 31.20 -33.31 8.48
CA GLY A 777 30.01 -33.82 7.78
C GLY A 777 30.33 -35.00 6.84
N VAL A 778 31.46 -34.97 6.14
CA VAL A 778 31.91 -36.11 5.32
C VAL A 778 32.24 -37.32 6.20
N MET A 779 32.89 -37.14 7.35
CA MET A 779 33.17 -38.23 8.28
C MET A 779 31.88 -38.85 8.83
N ASP A 780 30.90 -38.05 9.22
CA ASP A 780 29.59 -38.52 9.71
C ASP A 780 28.86 -39.37 8.65
N VAL A 781 28.90 -38.93 7.39
CA VAL A 781 28.33 -39.68 6.26
C VAL A 781 29.07 -41.00 6.04
N LEU A 782 30.41 -41.00 6.10
CA LEU A 782 31.20 -42.22 5.95
C LEU A 782 30.97 -43.22 7.09
N TYR A 783 30.75 -42.74 8.32
CA TYR A 783 30.31 -43.58 9.44
C TYR A 783 28.92 -44.17 9.22
N PHE A 784 27.96 -43.37 8.72
CA PHE A 784 26.62 -43.84 8.40
C PHE A 784 26.64 -44.96 7.35
N TYR A 785 27.50 -44.86 6.33
CA TYR A 785 27.68 -45.89 5.30
C TYR A 785 28.61 -47.05 5.71
N LYS A 786 29.03 -47.12 6.98
CA LYS A 786 29.87 -48.20 7.54
C LYS A 786 31.20 -48.40 6.80
N ALA A 787 31.87 -47.31 6.42
CA ALA A 787 33.24 -47.39 5.91
C ALA A 787 34.21 -47.85 7.02
N ASP A 788 35.27 -48.59 6.66
CA ASP A 788 36.32 -49.05 7.59
C ASP A 788 37.18 -47.87 8.06
N LEU A 789 36.67 -47.09 9.02
CA LEU A 789 37.37 -45.98 9.66
C LEU A 789 37.83 -46.38 11.07
N PRO A 790 38.96 -45.82 11.56
CA PRO A 790 39.37 -45.98 12.95
C PRO A 790 38.22 -45.57 13.90
N PRO A 791 38.01 -46.27 15.02
CA PRO A 791 37.04 -45.82 16.01
C PRO A 791 37.40 -44.43 16.53
N ASP A 792 36.39 -43.57 16.74
CA ASP A 792 36.45 -42.23 17.35
C ASP A 792 36.97 -41.10 16.44
N LEU A 793 36.99 -41.32 15.12
CA LEU A 793 37.41 -40.32 14.15
C LEU A 793 36.40 -39.17 13.99
N ASP A 794 35.12 -39.42 14.27
CA ASP A 794 34.03 -38.45 14.32
C ASP A 794 34.25 -37.39 15.41
N TYR A 795 34.55 -37.81 16.63
CA TYR A 795 34.87 -36.90 17.74
C TYR A 795 36.19 -36.15 17.50
N ALA A 796 37.19 -36.80 16.90
CA ALA A 796 38.45 -36.16 16.55
C ALA A 796 38.28 -35.09 15.48
N ALA A 797 37.44 -35.35 14.47
CA ALA A 797 37.09 -34.38 13.44
C ALA A 797 36.31 -33.19 14.04
N ALA A 798 35.33 -33.47 14.91
CA ALA A 798 34.56 -32.43 15.59
C ALA A 798 35.44 -31.56 16.50
N PHE A 799 36.35 -32.17 17.27
CA PHE A 799 37.32 -31.45 18.08
C PHE A 799 38.22 -30.54 17.23
N LEU A 800 38.68 -31.04 16.07
CA LEU A 800 39.48 -30.26 15.15
C LEU A 800 38.70 -29.08 14.56
N ALA A 801 37.43 -29.28 14.19
CA ALA A 801 36.57 -28.22 13.64
C ALA A 801 36.33 -27.10 14.66
N PHE A 802 35.84 -27.42 15.86
CA PHE A 802 35.59 -26.42 16.92
C PHE A 802 36.89 -25.80 17.45
N GLY A 803 37.98 -26.57 17.50
CA GLY A 803 39.29 -26.05 17.91
C GLY A 803 39.87 -25.03 16.93
N ILE A 804 39.75 -25.29 15.63
CA ILE A 804 40.19 -24.34 14.58
C ILE A 804 39.28 -23.12 14.53
N GLU A 805 37.97 -23.30 14.69
CA GLU A 805 37.02 -22.20 14.83
C GLU A 805 37.42 -21.28 16.00
N GLY A 806 37.62 -21.84 17.20
CA GLY A 806 38.06 -21.08 18.37
C GLY A 806 39.38 -20.34 18.15
N PHE A 807 40.37 -20.98 17.50
CA PHE A 807 41.65 -20.35 17.19
C PHE A 807 41.51 -19.15 16.23
N LEU A 808 40.66 -19.27 15.21
CA LEU A 808 40.40 -18.20 14.26
C LEU A 808 39.70 -17.02 14.92
N PHE A 809 38.63 -17.27 15.70
CA PHE A 809 37.89 -16.22 16.41
C PHE A 809 38.73 -15.49 17.46
N GLY A 810 39.59 -16.20 18.20
CA GLY A 810 40.48 -15.59 19.20
C GLY A 810 41.45 -14.55 18.60
N ASN A 811 41.90 -14.78 17.36
CA ASN A 811 42.79 -13.84 16.65
C ASN A 811 42.02 -12.82 15.79
N HIS A 812 40.72 -12.99 15.59
CA HIS A 812 39.85 -12.10 14.81
C HIS A 812 39.46 -10.81 15.55
N LEU A 813 39.62 -10.80 16.88
CA LEU A 813 39.19 -9.71 17.78
C LEU A 813 40.15 -8.51 17.79
N HIS A 814 41.35 -8.61 17.20
CA HIS A 814 42.35 -7.55 17.27
C HIS A 814 42.00 -6.37 16.34
N GLY A 815 41.75 -5.20 16.93
CA GLY A 815 41.58 -3.93 16.20
C GLY A 815 40.15 -3.59 15.76
N ARG A 816 39.13 -4.23 16.33
CA ARG A 816 37.71 -3.98 16.03
C ARG A 816 37.04 -3.06 17.05
N SER A 817 35.81 -2.60 16.77
CA SER A 817 35.04 -1.77 17.71
C SER A 817 34.65 -2.56 18.97
N HIS A 818 34.37 -1.86 20.08
CA HIS A 818 34.13 -2.48 21.39
C HIS A 818 32.90 -3.42 21.38
N MET A 819 31.83 -3.03 20.70
CA MET A 819 30.63 -3.86 20.57
C MET A 819 30.87 -5.11 19.72
N ASP A 820 31.63 -4.98 18.61
CA ASP A 820 31.98 -6.12 17.76
C ASP A 820 32.86 -7.13 18.52
N MET A 821 33.78 -6.62 19.36
CA MET A 821 34.55 -7.45 20.27
C MET A 821 33.67 -8.19 21.28
N MET A 822 32.69 -7.53 21.90
CA MET A 822 31.81 -8.16 22.91
C MET A 822 30.97 -9.31 22.33
N VAL A 823 30.31 -9.10 21.19
CA VAL A 823 29.44 -10.13 20.60
C VAL A 823 30.22 -11.36 20.13
N HIS A 824 31.42 -11.14 19.56
CA HIS A 824 32.32 -12.20 19.14
C HIS A 824 32.99 -12.90 20.34
N MET A 825 33.25 -12.20 21.44
CA MET A 825 33.80 -12.80 22.67
C MET A 825 32.81 -13.78 23.31
N TYR A 826 31.50 -13.46 23.34
CA TYR A 826 30.48 -14.40 23.81
C TYR A 826 30.41 -15.66 22.95
N LEU A 827 30.51 -15.52 21.63
CA LEU A 827 30.59 -16.66 20.71
C LEU A 827 31.83 -17.52 21.01
N PHE A 828 32.99 -16.90 21.22
CA PHE A 828 34.23 -17.58 21.55
C PHE A 828 34.11 -18.42 22.85
N TYR A 829 33.47 -17.89 23.90
CA TYR A 829 33.23 -18.66 25.13
C TYR A 829 32.35 -19.89 24.92
N VAL A 830 31.33 -19.78 24.08
CA VAL A 830 30.45 -20.91 23.75
C VAL A 830 31.21 -21.98 22.96
N ILE A 831 32.05 -21.58 21.99
CA ILE A 831 32.88 -22.51 21.21
C ILE A 831 33.89 -23.27 22.10
N MET A 832 34.51 -22.57 23.05
CA MET A 832 35.42 -23.20 24.01
C MET A 832 34.69 -24.21 24.92
N ALA A 833 33.50 -23.86 25.41
CA ALA A 833 32.66 -24.76 26.20
C ALA A 833 32.23 -25.99 25.38
N CYS A 834 31.88 -25.80 24.10
CA CYS A 834 31.54 -26.89 23.18
C CYS A 834 32.74 -27.83 22.96
N THR A 835 33.94 -27.29 22.72
CA THR A 835 35.17 -28.07 22.53
C THR A 835 35.49 -28.94 23.75
N ILE A 836 35.32 -28.39 24.97
CA ILE A 836 35.49 -29.14 26.22
C ILE A 836 34.45 -30.27 26.33
N CYS A 837 33.18 -30.00 25.99
CA CYS A 837 32.14 -31.04 26.00
C CYS A 837 32.44 -32.18 25.02
N VAL A 838 32.95 -31.88 23.83
CA VAL A 838 33.34 -32.91 22.84
C VAL A 838 34.45 -33.83 23.39
N VAL A 839 35.45 -33.27 24.07
CA VAL A 839 36.52 -34.05 24.70
C VAL A 839 36.00 -34.90 25.87
N LEU A 840 35.11 -34.33 26.68
CA LEU A 840 34.50 -35.05 27.80
C LEU A 840 33.57 -36.18 27.33
N GLU A 841 32.84 -35.99 26.24
CA GLU A 841 31.96 -37.01 25.62
C GLU A 841 32.78 -38.14 25.02
N ALA A 842 33.90 -37.83 24.36
CA ALA A 842 34.84 -38.83 23.87
C ALA A 842 35.40 -39.71 25.02
N ARG A 843 35.60 -39.12 26.21
CA ARG A 843 36.13 -39.82 27.39
C ARG A 843 35.08 -40.59 28.21
N TYR A 844 33.85 -40.07 28.30
CA TYR A 844 32.76 -40.57 29.16
C TYR A 844 31.47 -40.80 28.35
N ARG A 845 31.49 -41.83 27.49
CA ARG A 845 30.44 -42.12 26.49
C ARG A 845 29.07 -42.48 27.08
N GLU A 846 29.03 -42.96 28.32
CA GLU A 846 27.77 -43.41 28.95
C GLU A 846 27.04 -42.28 29.70
N ASN A 847 27.66 -41.10 29.82
CA ASN A 847 27.05 -39.99 30.55
C ASN A 847 26.21 -39.10 29.61
N VAL A 848 24.91 -39.36 29.61
CA VAL A 848 23.90 -38.63 28.82
C VAL A 848 23.95 -37.11 29.07
N THR A 849 24.33 -36.69 30.28
CA THR A 849 24.43 -35.27 30.66
C THR A 849 25.45 -34.51 29.80
N ILE A 850 26.54 -35.17 29.42
CA ILE A 850 27.63 -34.55 28.65
C ILE A 850 27.20 -34.38 27.18
N ALA A 851 26.51 -35.37 26.62
CA ALA A 851 25.92 -35.27 25.28
C ALA A 851 24.85 -34.16 25.20
N PHE A 852 24.07 -33.99 26.28
CA PHE A 852 23.14 -32.86 26.39
C PHE A 852 23.86 -31.52 26.44
N ALA A 853 24.94 -31.41 27.20
CA ALA A 853 25.74 -30.20 27.28
C ALA A 853 26.34 -29.81 25.92
N ARG A 854 26.91 -30.76 25.16
CA ARG A 854 27.41 -30.50 23.80
C ARG A 854 26.30 -29.98 22.88
N THR A 855 25.14 -30.62 22.89
CA THR A 855 24.00 -30.25 22.04
C THR A 855 23.48 -28.85 22.39
N TYR A 856 23.40 -28.53 23.69
CA TYR A 856 23.03 -27.21 24.18
C TYR A 856 23.99 -26.11 23.67
N PHE A 857 25.30 -26.30 23.82
CA PHE A 857 26.28 -25.30 23.39
C PHE A 857 26.35 -25.16 21.86
N THR A 858 26.18 -26.26 21.12
CA THR A 858 26.12 -26.22 19.64
C THR A 858 24.89 -25.44 19.16
N PHE A 859 23.73 -25.63 19.80
CA PHE A 859 22.52 -24.92 19.44
C PHE A 859 22.58 -23.43 19.86
N LEU A 860 23.16 -23.14 21.02
CA LEU A 860 23.42 -21.78 21.47
C LEU A 860 24.37 -21.04 20.51
N GLN A 861 25.44 -21.70 20.06
CA GLN A 861 26.36 -21.17 19.04
C GLN A 861 25.60 -20.77 17.76
N GLY A 862 24.77 -21.67 17.22
CA GLY A 862 24.02 -21.41 15.98
C GLY A 862 23.02 -20.26 16.10
N THR A 863 22.23 -20.23 17.17
CA THR A 863 21.27 -19.14 17.40
C THR A 863 21.95 -17.80 17.63
N TRP A 864 23.10 -17.79 18.32
CA TRP A 864 23.88 -16.58 18.54
C TRP A 864 24.55 -16.08 17.26
N PHE A 865 25.05 -16.98 16.40
CA PHE A 865 25.62 -16.61 15.10
C PHE A 865 24.61 -15.87 14.22
N TYR A 866 23.35 -16.34 14.22
CA TYR A 866 22.26 -15.66 13.52
C TYR A 866 22.01 -14.27 14.11
N GLN A 867 21.93 -14.16 15.44
CA GLN A 867 21.71 -12.90 16.14
C GLN A 867 22.83 -11.86 15.91
N ILE A 868 24.10 -12.29 15.87
CA ILE A 868 25.24 -11.44 15.50
C ILE A 868 25.04 -10.85 14.11
N GLY A 869 24.52 -11.64 13.17
CA GLY A 869 24.15 -11.18 11.83
C GLY A 869 23.16 -10.01 11.85
N PHE A 870 22.11 -10.07 12.68
CA PHE A 870 21.12 -8.98 12.81
C PHE A 870 21.67 -7.74 13.51
N ILE A 871 22.55 -7.92 14.50
CA ILE A 871 23.11 -6.79 15.26
C ILE A 871 24.12 -6.03 14.39
N LEU A 872 25.01 -6.74 13.68
CA LEU A 872 26.05 -6.12 12.85
C LEU A 872 25.54 -5.71 11.46
N TYR A 873 24.56 -6.42 10.92
CA TYR A 873 24.00 -6.20 9.58
C TYR A 873 22.47 -6.29 9.59
N PRO A 874 21.76 -5.30 10.20
CA PRO A 874 20.31 -5.31 10.28
C PRO A 874 19.69 -5.34 8.86
N PRO A 875 18.84 -6.34 8.54
CA PRO A 875 18.16 -6.39 7.25
C PRO A 875 17.02 -5.36 7.21
N GLY A 876 17.02 -4.49 6.19
CA GLY A 876 15.93 -3.54 5.93
C GLY A 876 16.03 -2.23 6.72
N SER A 877 14.88 -1.67 7.11
CA SER A 877 14.71 -0.35 7.75
C SER A 877 14.88 -0.38 9.28
N MET A 878 15.50 -1.41 9.84
CA MET A 878 15.78 -1.48 11.28
C MET A 878 16.85 -0.46 11.66
N ALA A 879 16.69 0.18 12.83
CA ALA A 879 17.62 1.19 13.31
C ALA A 879 19.03 0.59 13.48
N HIS A 880 20.05 1.31 13.00
CA HIS A 880 21.44 0.95 13.21
C HIS A 880 21.80 1.11 14.69
N TRP A 881 22.42 0.08 15.26
CA TRP A 881 22.91 0.09 16.64
C TRP A 881 24.06 1.10 16.78
N ASP A 882 24.04 1.91 17.83
CA ASP A 882 25.12 2.84 18.15
C ASP A 882 26.25 2.06 18.84
N MET A 883 27.42 2.05 18.21
CA MET A 883 28.53 1.15 18.55
C MET A 883 29.30 1.58 19.81
N GLU A 884 29.02 2.77 20.35
CA GLU A 884 29.71 3.35 21.52
C GLU A 884 28.79 3.57 22.74
N ASP A 885 27.49 3.30 22.61
CA ASP A 885 26.50 3.52 23.66
C ASP A 885 26.48 2.38 24.71
N HIS A 886 26.68 2.73 25.98
CA HIS A 886 26.75 1.78 27.09
C HIS A 886 25.40 1.10 27.38
N ASP A 887 24.28 1.80 27.17
CA ASP A 887 22.95 1.26 27.45
C ASP A 887 22.58 0.17 26.45
N GLN A 888 23.00 0.31 25.19
CA GLN A 888 22.84 -0.71 24.16
C GLN A 888 23.72 -1.94 24.41
N MET A 889 24.90 -1.77 25.02
CA MET A 889 25.75 -2.89 25.43
C MET A 889 25.09 -3.73 26.53
N MET A 890 24.38 -3.11 27.47
CA MET A 890 23.62 -3.83 28.49
C MET A 890 22.50 -4.67 27.88
N ILE A 891 21.83 -4.14 26.84
CA ILE A 891 20.80 -4.87 26.08
C ILE A 891 21.38 -6.13 25.41
N ILE A 892 22.60 -6.08 24.86
CA ILE A 892 23.24 -7.26 24.24
C ILE A 892 23.44 -8.40 25.26
N THR A 893 23.87 -8.08 26.47
CA THR A 893 24.04 -9.08 27.54
C THR A 893 22.70 -9.71 27.97
N MET A 894 21.64 -8.89 27.98
CA MET A 894 20.28 -9.35 28.24
C MET A 894 19.81 -10.30 27.12
N ILE A 895 19.99 -9.94 25.85
CA ILE A 895 19.62 -10.77 24.70
C ILE A 895 20.36 -12.12 24.75
N PHE A 896 21.68 -12.12 25.00
CA PHE A 896 22.45 -13.35 25.14
C PHE A 896 21.92 -14.26 26.28
N SER A 897 21.52 -13.65 27.41
CA SER A 897 20.94 -14.38 28.54
C SER A 897 19.58 -15.01 28.19
N TRP A 898 18.76 -14.32 27.39
CA TRP A 898 17.51 -14.87 26.87
C TRP A 898 17.74 -16.02 25.88
N HIS A 899 18.75 -15.94 25.02
CA HIS A 899 19.13 -17.06 24.16
C HIS A 899 19.50 -18.31 24.98
N CYS A 900 20.29 -18.15 26.05
CA CYS A 900 20.59 -19.24 26.98
C CYS A 900 19.31 -19.87 27.57
N ALA A 901 18.38 -19.03 28.05
CA ALA A 901 17.14 -19.50 28.66
C ALA A 901 16.22 -20.21 27.66
N ILE A 902 16.01 -19.61 26.48
CA ILE A 902 15.14 -20.16 25.43
C ILE A 902 15.69 -21.50 24.93
N VAL A 903 16.99 -21.58 24.66
CA VAL A 903 17.63 -22.82 24.21
C VAL A 903 17.49 -23.92 25.27
N ALA A 904 17.64 -23.60 26.57
CA ALA A 904 17.43 -24.55 27.65
C ALA A 904 15.98 -25.06 27.71
N VAL A 905 14.99 -24.18 27.54
CA VAL A 905 13.57 -24.54 27.52
C VAL A 905 13.24 -25.43 26.33
N ILE A 906 13.72 -25.09 25.13
CA ILE A 906 13.52 -25.89 23.92
C ILE A 906 14.14 -27.28 24.09
N MET A 907 15.38 -27.36 24.59
CA MET A 907 16.05 -28.63 24.86
C MET A 907 15.27 -29.48 25.87
N PHE A 908 14.79 -28.88 26.97
CA PHE A 908 13.99 -29.59 27.97
C PHE A 908 12.66 -30.09 27.39
N PHE A 909 11.99 -29.28 26.56
CA PHE A 909 10.76 -29.66 25.89
C PHE A 909 10.98 -30.83 24.91
N VAL A 910 12.02 -30.78 24.08
CA VAL A 910 12.36 -31.86 23.14
C VAL A 910 12.65 -33.16 23.90
N VAL A 911 13.41 -33.10 25.00
CA VAL A 911 13.68 -34.27 25.85
C VAL A 911 12.40 -34.81 26.48
N PHE A 912 11.52 -33.94 26.97
CA PHE A 912 10.25 -34.35 27.57
C PHE A 912 9.33 -35.02 26.55
N VAL A 913 9.24 -34.47 25.34
CA VAL A 913 8.41 -35.01 24.25
C VAL A 913 8.97 -36.34 23.76
N VAL A 914 10.27 -36.43 23.47
CA VAL A 914 10.92 -37.68 23.07
C VAL A 914 10.81 -38.72 24.19
N GLY A 915 11.04 -38.35 25.44
CA GLY A 915 10.88 -39.22 26.60
C GLY A 915 9.44 -39.72 26.79
N LYS A 916 8.43 -38.90 26.49
CA LYS A 916 7.01 -39.30 26.50
C LYS A 916 6.64 -40.20 25.33
N ILE A 917 7.19 -39.96 24.14
CA ILE A 917 6.95 -40.79 22.95
C ILE A 917 7.58 -42.17 23.14
N VAL A 918 8.82 -42.22 23.64
CA VAL A 918 9.52 -43.47 23.95
C VAL A 918 8.83 -44.23 25.09
N LYS A 919 8.31 -43.55 26.13
CA LYS A 919 7.48 -44.19 27.19
C LYS A 919 6.10 -44.65 26.70
N ARG A 920 5.49 -43.98 25.72
CA ARG A 920 4.17 -44.37 25.15
C ARG A 920 4.27 -45.55 24.19
N GLY A 921 5.45 -45.86 23.65
CA GLY A 921 5.67 -47.00 22.77
C GLY A 921 5.93 -48.34 23.47
N SER A 922 5.91 -48.40 24.80
CA SER A 922 6.25 -49.61 25.56
C SER A 922 5.04 -50.29 26.17
N THR A 923 4.22 -50.91 25.32
CA THR A 923 3.55 -52.18 25.64
C THR A 923 4.15 -53.25 24.73
N ALA A 924 4.46 -54.40 25.31
CA ALA A 924 5.36 -55.45 24.85
C ALA A 924 5.19 -55.92 23.39
N ASP A 925 6.32 -56.42 22.86
CA ASP A 925 6.49 -57.21 21.64
C ASP A 925 6.39 -56.47 20.29
N ASP A 926 7.38 -55.62 19.96
CA ASP A 926 7.98 -55.64 18.59
C ASP A 926 9.27 -54.81 18.36
N PHE A 927 9.84 -54.12 19.35
CA PHE A 927 11.18 -53.48 19.17
C PHE A 927 12.34 -54.39 19.62
N GLY A 928 12.21 -55.67 19.30
CA GLY A 928 13.24 -56.68 19.48
C GLY A 928 13.99 -57.00 18.18
N ARG A 929 14.45 -56.00 17.42
CA ARG A 929 15.50 -56.11 16.38
C ARG A 929 15.60 -54.84 15.53
N THR A 930 16.29 -53.83 16.05
CA THR A 930 17.23 -52.97 15.32
C THR A 930 17.74 -51.92 16.31
N ASP A 931 19.03 -51.59 16.24
CA ASP A 931 19.65 -50.41 16.85
C ASP A 931 20.25 -50.49 18.26
N ILE A 932 20.69 -51.68 18.71
CA ILE A 932 21.75 -51.76 19.73
C ILE A 932 22.70 -52.93 19.41
N HIS A 933 23.61 -52.73 18.44
CA HIS A 933 24.79 -53.59 18.30
C HIS A 933 25.94 -52.84 17.59
N TYR A 934 26.64 -51.99 18.34
CA TYR A 934 28.03 -51.62 18.06
C TYR A 934 28.94 -52.10 19.21
N GLN A 935 28.89 -53.40 19.49
CA GLN A 935 30.08 -54.17 19.90
C GLN A 935 29.75 -55.65 19.99
N LYS A 936 30.71 -56.45 19.52
CA LYS A 936 30.82 -57.93 19.55
C LYS A 936 29.89 -58.67 18.60
N VAL A 937 30.46 -59.16 17.49
CA VAL A 937 30.89 -60.56 17.30
C VAL A 937 31.30 -60.72 15.82
N ALA A 938 32.60 -60.86 15.56
CA ALA A 938 33.13 -61.66 14.44
C ALA A 938 34.65 -61.87 14.54
N MET A 939 35.15 -62.21 15.73
CA MET A 939 36.21 -63.21 15.78
C MET A 939 35.52 -64.55 15.53
N ASN A 940 35.50 -64.99 14.27
CA ASN A 940 35.57 -66.39 13.82
C ASN A 940 35.14 -66.47 12.36
N GLY A 941 36.12 -66.40 11.46
CA GLY A 941 35.87 -66.68 10.06
C GLY A 941 36.97 -66.29 9.12
N LEU A 942 38.24 -66.63 9.42
CA LEU A 942 39.26 -66.99 8.42
C LEU A 942 40.52 -67.49 9.14
N LYS A 943 40.59 -68.81 9.27
CA LYS A 943 41.83 -69.55 9.55
C LYS A 943 42.72 -69.49 8.32
N GLY A 944 43.99 -69.14 8.50
CA GLY A 944 45.05 -69.44 7.54
C GLY A 944 46.35 -68.68 7.85
N GLY A 945 47.31 -69.32 8.52
CA GLY A 945 48.69 -68.83 8.61
C GLY A 945 49.32 -69.00 9.99
N GLN A 946 50.26 -69.93 10.08
CA GLN A 946 51.04 -70.35 11.25
C GLN A 946 51.83 -69.20 11.93
N SER A 947 51.98 -69.26 13.25
CA SER A 947 53.29 -69.61 13.87
C SER A 947 53.30 -69.31 15.39
N THR A 948 53.60 -70.37 16.14
CA THR A 948 54.32 -70.39 17.43
C THR A 948 53.76 -69.67 18.67
N ARG A 949 52.99 -70.46 19.44
CA ARG A 949 53.35 -71.03 20.77
C ARG A 949 53.64 -70.08 21.96
N PRO A 950 53.36 -70.58 23.19
CA PRO A 950 52.52 -69.92 24.19
C PRO A 950 53.31 -69.63 25.47
N ILE A 951 52.64 -69.32 26.59
CA ILE A 951 52.84 -69.87 27.96
C ILE A 951 52.26 -68.86 28.96
N ILE A 952 51.06 -69.11 29.50
CA ILE A 952 50.74 -69.86 30.74
C ILE A 952 50.69 -68.96 31.98
N SER A 953 49.63 -69.23 32.76
CA SER A 953 49.49 -69.07 34.22
C SER A 953 49.17 -67.66 34.73
N ASN A 954 48.39 -67.50 35.81
CA ASN A 954 47.52 -68.38 36.57
C ASN A 954 46.81 -67.49 37.60
N GLY A 955 45.69 -68.01 38.12
CA GLY A 955 45.34 -67.84 39.53
C GLY A 955 44.44 -66.64 39.79
N SER A 956 43.10 -66.79 39.84
CA SER A 956 42.34 -67.47 40.91
C SER A 956 42.53 -66.75 42.26
N THR A 957 41.50 -66.40 43.03
CA THR A 957 40.36 -67.26 43.43
C THR A 957 39.43 -66.45 44.34
N LEU A 958 38.11 -66.74 44.27
CA LEU A 958 37.16 -66.89 45.41
C LEU A 958 36.82 -65.62 46.23
N ARG A 959 35.57 -65.32 46.62
CA ARG A 959 34.51 -66.19 47.17
C ARG A 959 33.25 -65.35 47.44
N GLN A 960 32.07 -65.97 47.28
CA GLN A 960 30.84 -65.88 48.11
C GLN A 960 30.14 -64.49 48.27
N ALA A 961 28.82 -64.35 48.23
CA ALA A 961 27.73 -65.29 48.46
C ALA A 961 26.44 -64.86 47.72
N PHE A 962 25.64 -65.86 47.35
CA PHE A 962 24.22 -65.79 46.98
C PHE A 962 23.36 -65.86 48.25
N ASP A 963 22.18 -65.23 48.19
CA ASP A 963 20.93 -65.59 48.88
C ASP A 963 20.91 -65.54 50.42
N GLU A 964 19.85 -65.14 51.13
CA GLU A 964 18.41 -65.05 50.80
C GLU A 964 17.69 -64.39 52.00
N THR A 965 16.43 -63.99 51.78
CA THR A 965 15.30 -64.01 52.74
C THR A 965 15.16 -62.98 53.87
N SER A 966 14.14 -62.14 53.75
CA SER A 966 12.92 -62.11 54.59
C SER A 966 11.94 -61.10 53.97
N GLU A 967 10.89 -61.50 53.24
CA GLU A 967 9.56 -61.97 53.69
C GLU A 967 8.84 -61.08 54.72
N ASP A 968 7.72 -60.54 54.23
CA ASP A 968 6.39 -60.37 54.84
C ASP A 968 6.06 -59.43 56.03
N GLU A 969 4.90 -58.78 55.83
CA GLU A 969 3.96 -58.10 56.75
C GLU A 969 4.37 -56.75 57.39
N VAL A 970 3.95 -55.64 56.75
CA VAL A 970 2.92 -54.63 57.16
C VAL A 970 2.84 -53.52 56.12
#